data_AF-A0A9P0II58-F1
#
_entry.id   AF-A0A9P0II58-F1
#
_cell.length_a   1.000
_cell.length_b   1.000
_cell.length_c   1.000
_cell.angle_alpha   90.00
_cell.angle_beta   90.00
_cell.angle_gamma   90.00
#
_symmetry.space_group_name_H-M   'P 1'
#
loop_
_entity.id
_entity.type
_entity.pdbx_description
1 polymer ?
#
loop_
_entity_poly.entity_id
_entity_poly.type
_entity_poly.pdbx_seq_one_letter_code
_entity_poly.pdbx_strand_id
1 'polypeptide(L)'
;MAHFGKRDVTYSALNNELTPPLGGLAETTNAAPTFITLDHEHEDANNVIIHKVPKNKGGWTHIEDLDSFFTRMYRYYVRGGFYPMIMSDLFYLLQFIFIVWFSTFLVYCVDYTKLFRNGPDANRSEKISLNDVILPPAVCVKSVAWKWWCLVTLCAVIWLMRLIISIYHLYYAYDTKLFYNNALKIKESDLVWINWSTIQDRVREAQPEHHMCVHKQEINELDIYHRILRFTNYMVAMVNKNLLPLQIHVPCIGDFHYLSRGLKWNIEFLLFYSPWSPWENCWQLRACYKDHSKRMLLARQLERQILWLAIVNLLLAPLIQAWQILYFFFNYAELIKRSPASLGLRTWSLYARITLRHFNELEHELRDRLNRAHKPATKYLGSFSSPITTVIAKNVVFLSASILGVLVVLSVYDEDVLTVEHVLSIITILGCVLAAARALIGEEERLGGGCTGPARGEELFVQVLGHVHYLPAAWRGRAHTKDVAAHFQQLFQFRAVYIFFELLSPLLCPLILFSLRSRALDIVDFYRNFTVSVLGIGDVCSFAQLDIRRHGHPDWHTPGKLKGATANAQYDQGEGGKTELSLVAFSCRHPGWQPTEPSQRQFLRSLRQSMHHAIPANNHLNKTMLGSYIQQSLFGAITPLPAVLSYYPQQKQPYRLPDMDETSDEDDAPPSGPTRSAQSNTPLGLAGVSSVLSTSVLSTEAPRQPGDDTQDMSVSTLHLYDLHLTQAGQNVSCCTNKCSERPRTGRWDSAEGEDTPLLHRP
;
A
#
# COMPACT_ATOMS: atom_id res chain seq x y z
N MET A 1 12.28 1.53 -36.98
CA MET A 1 11.54 1.68 -38.26
C MET A 1 10.72 2.94 -38.17
N ALA A 2 10.63 3.74 -39.23
CA ALA A 2 10.07 5.09 -39.18
C ALA A 2 8.94 5.26 -40.22
N HIS A 3 7.76 5.68 -39.75
CA HIS A 3 6.74 6.41 -40.51
C HIS A 3 5.69 6.97 -39.53
N PHE A 4 6.09 7.94 -38.70
CA PHE A 4 5.16 8.79 -37.95
C PHE A 4 5.11 10.15 -38.64
N GLY A 5 4.11 10.34 -39.51
CA GLY A 5 3.82 11.63 -40.12
C GLY A 5 3.16 12.57 -39.11
N LYS A 6 3.50 13.85 -39.18
CA LYS A 6 2.81 14.91 -38.42
C LYS A 6 1.31 14.90 -38.76
N ARG A 7 0.48 15.11 -37.74
CA ARG A 7 -0.79 15.84 -37.87
C ARG A 7 -0.95 16.78 -36.69
N ASP A 8 -0.57 18.03 -36.91
CA ASP A 8 -1.06 19.14 -36.11
C ASP A 8 -2.58 19.23 -36.33
N VAL A 9 -3.37 19.32 -35.25
CA VAL A 9 -4.84 19.39 -35.33
C VAL A 9 -5.34 20.48 -34.38
N THR A 10 -5.33 21.72 -34.86
CA THR A 10 -6.16 22.80 -34.32
C THR A 10 -7.57 22.67 -34.89
N TYR A 11 -8.58 22.48 -34.05
CA TYR A 11 -9.98 22.60 -34.46
C TYR A 11 -10.54 23.97 -34.12
N SER A 12 -10.60 24.84 -35.12
CA SER A 12 -11.66 25.85 -35.18
C SER A 12 -12.94 25.15 -35.61
N ALA A 13 -14.05 25.38 -34.90
CA ALA A 13 -15.34 24.88 -35.32
C ALA A 13 -15.91 25.71 -36.47
N LEU A 14 -16.54 25.05 -37.46
CA LEU A 14 -17.73 25.52 -38.15
C LEU A 14 -18.31 24.39 -39.03
N ASN A 15 -19.54 23.99 -38.67
CA ASN A 15 -20.65 23.41 -39.43
C ASN A 15 -20.41 22.61 -40.73
N ASN A 16 -21.15 21.50 -40.87
CA ASN A 16 -22.27 21.50 -41.82
C ASN A 16 -23.33 20.45 -41.46
N GLU A 17 -24.58 20.87 -41.42
CA GLU A 17 -25.75 19.99 -41.52
C GLU A 17 -26.07 19.71 -43.00
N LEU A 18 -26.96 18.75 -43.27
CA LEU A 18 -27.33 18.33 -44.63
C LEU A 18 -28.81 18.62 -44.92
N THR A 19 -29.07 19.66 -45.70
CA THR A 19 -30.34 19.87 -46.43
C THR A 19 -30.07 20.33 -47.88
N PRO A 20 -30.88 19.90 -48.86
CA PRO A 20 -30.60 20.09 -50.29
C PRO A 20 -30.89 21.51 -50.82
N PRO A 21 -30.42 21.86 -52.04
CA PRO A 21 -30.26 23.25 -52.47
C PRO A 21 -31.43 23.83 -53.28
N LEU A 22 -31.53 25.16 -53.27
CA LEU A 22 -32.10 25.99 -54.35
C LEU A 22 -31.42 27.37 -54.31
N GLY A 23 -31.30 28.04 -55.45
CA GLY A 23 -30.27 29.06 -55.65
C GLY A 23 -30.71 30.52 -55.56
N GLY A 24 -29.73 31.40 -55.37
CA GLY A 24 -29.59 32.59 -56.21
C GLY A 24 -29.79 33.97 -55.58
N LEU A 25 -28.74 34.78 -55.74
CA LEU A 25 -28.74 36.23 -55.99
C LEU A 25 -28.98 37.25 -54.84
N ALA A 26 -28.16 38.31 -54.97
CA ALA A 26 -28.33 39.71 -54.61
C ALA A 26 -28.06 40.19 -53.16
N GLU A 27 -27.28 41.27 -53.10
CA GLU A 27 -26.96 42.09 -51.93
C GLU A 27 -27.97 43.24 -51.79
N THR A 28 -28.17 43.79 -50.59
CA THR A 28 -28.10 45.26 -50.34
C THR A 28 -28.29 45.65 -48.86
N THR A 29 -27.19 46.05 -48.24
CA THR A 29 -26.98 47.32 -47.49
C THR A 29 -28.12 48.05 -46.72
N ASN A 30 -27.81 48.32 -45.44
CA ASN A 30 -27.94 49.60 -44.72
C ASN A 30 -29.25 50.00 -43.98
N ALA A 31 -29.00 50.82 -42.96
CA ALA A 31 -29.89 51.71 -42.20
C ALA A 31 -30.63 51.18 -40.94
N ALA A 32 -30.49 51.97 -39.89
CA ALA A 32 -31.23 52.03 -38.62
C ALA A 32 -31.29 53.53 -38.23
N PRO A 33 -31.80 53.98 -37.06
CA PRO A 33 -32.61 53.30 -36.03
C PRO A 33 -33.88 54.10 -35.65
N THR A 34 -34.77 53.53 -34.83
CA THR A 34 -35.63 54.33 -33.92
C THR A 34 -36.15 53.51 -32.73
N PHE A 35 -36.30 54.17 -31.57
CA PHE A 35 -37.06 53.67 -30.41
C PHE A 35 -38.56 53.98 -30.60
N ILE A 36 -39.45 53.18 -30.00
CA ILE A 36 -40.39 53.63 -28.94
C ILE A 36 -41.19 52.43 -28.35
N THR A 37 -41.53 52.60 -27.08
CA THR A 37 -42.17 51.74 -26.07
C THR A 37 -43.21 50.68 -26.46
N LEU A 38 -43.18 49.57 -25.68
CA LEU A 38 -44.30 48.89 -25.00
C LEU A 38 -45.62 48.66 -25.77
N ASP A 39 -45.95 47.39 -26.00
CA ASP A 39 -46.87 46.70 -25.08
C ASP A 39 -46.53 45.20 -24.99
N HIS A 40 -47.16 44.47 -24.07
CA HIS A 40 -46.66 43.17 -23.59
C HIS A 40 -47.78 42.16 -23.34
N GLU A 41 -47.88 41.10 -24.17
CA GLU A 41 -48.37 39.77 -23.75
C GLU A 41 -48.04 38.67 -24.78
N HIS A 42 -48.07 37.42 -24.32
CA HIS A 42 -47.45 36.20 -24.88
C HIS A 42 -47.66 35.86 -26.38
N GLU A 43 -46.55 35.54 -27.06
CA GLU A 43 -46.33 34.18 -27.58
C GLU A 43 -44.94 33.70 -27.11
N ASP A 44 -44.84 32.47 -26.60
CA ASP A 44 -43.64 32.01 -25.89
C ASP A 44 -42.50 31.63 -26.84
N ALA A 45 -41.45 32.44 -26.83
CA ALA A 45 -40.30 32.28 -27.70
C ALA A 45 -39.49 31.00 -27.41
N ASN A 46 -39.03 30.35 -28.48
CA ASN A 46 -38.08 29.23 -28.45
C ASN A 46 -36.65 29.71 -28.12
N ASN A 47 -36.51 30.40 -26.99
CA ASN A 47 -35.28 31.02 -26.51
C ASN A 47 -34.36 29.96 -25.90
N VAL A 48 -33.49 29.37 -26.73
CA VAL A 48 -32.27 28.73 -26.25
C VAL A 48 -31.41 29.81 -25.60
N ILE A 49 -31.54 29.99 -24.30
CA ILE A 49 -30.71 30.90 -23.50
C ILE A 49 -29.29 30.32 -23.49
N ILE A 50 -28.49 30.70 -24.50
CA ILE A 50 -27.05 30.53 -24.47
C ILE A 50 -26.52 31.42 -23.36
N HIS A 51 -26.46 30.86 -22.14
CA HIS A 51 -25.93 31.53 -20.97
C HIS A 51 -24.43 31.76 -21.16
N LYS A 52 -24.12 32.87 -21.84
CA LYS A 52 -22.78 33.29 -22.24
C LYS A 52 -22.03 33.78 -21.00
N VAL A 53 -21.57 32.82 -20.21
CA VAL A 53 -20.92 33.01 -18.90
C VAL A 53 -19.95 34.20 -18.98
N PRO A 54 -20.09 35.23 -18.13
CA PRO A 54 -19.17 36.36 -18.13
C PRO A 54 -17.75 35.83 -17.85
N LYS A 55 -16.77 36.26 -18.64
CA LYS A 55 -15.35 35.83 -18.51
C LYS A 55 -14.68 36.46 -17.27
N ASN A 56 -15.18 36.12 -16.08
CA ASN A 56 -14.66 36.52 -14.78
C ASN A 56 -13.35 35.80 -14.44
N LYS A 57 -12.26 36.19 -15.13
CA LYS A 57 -10.84 36.15 -14.71
C LYS A 57 -10.21 34.88 -14.10
N GLY A 58 -10.94 33.78 -13.91
CA GLY A 58 -10.43 32.46 -13.50
C GLY A 58 -10.49 31.47 -14.67
N GLY A 59 -9.36 30.82 -14.96
CA GLY A 59 -9.20 29.91 -16.11
C GLY A 59 -9.83 28.51 -15.96
N TRP A 60 -10.70 28.31 -14.96
CA TRP A 60 -11.14 26.99 -14.50
C TRP A 60 -12.67 26.78 -14.59
N THR A 61 -13.36 27.64 -15.35
CA THR A 61 -14.75 27.42 -15.76
C THR A 61 -14.80 26.28 -16.78
N HIS A 62 -15.71 25.31 -16.60
CA HIS A 62 -15.91 24.18 -17.53
C HIS A 62 -14.61 23.39 -17.84
N ILE A 63 -14.10 22.63 -16.86
CA ILE A 63 -12.94 21.76 -17.09
C ILE A 63 -13.37 20.48 -17.82
N GLU A 64 -12.74 20.17 -18.96
CA GLU A 64 -13.04 18.95 -19.74
C GLU A 64 -12.59 17.67 -19.02
N ASP A 65 -11.29 17.50 -18.77
CA ASP A 65 -10.73 16.36 -18.03
C ASP A 65 -10.60 16.68 -16.53
N LEU A 66 -11.75 16.66 -15.85
CA LEU A 66 -11.84 16.79 -14.38
C LEU A 66 -11.06 15.70 -13.64
N ASP A 67 -10.96 14.50 -14.20
CA ASP A 67 -10.31 13.35 -13.56
C ASP A 67 -8.80 13.53 -13.49
N SER A 68 -8.18 13.95 -14.60
CA SER A 68 -6.78 14.36 -14.62
C SER A 68 -6.57 15.62 -13.78
N PHE A 69 -7.49 16.59 -13.79
CA PHE A 69 -7.41 17.78 -12.94
C PHE A 69 -7.34 17.45 -11.44
N PHE A 70 -8.32 16.72 -10.88
CA PHE A 70 -8.30 16.34 -9.47
C PHE A 70 -7.12 15.40 -9.14
N THR A 71 -6.72 14.54 -10.08
CA THR A 71 -5.52 13.71 -9.92
C THR A 71 -4.24 14.55 -9.83
N ARG A 72 -4.12 15.64 -10.60
CA ARG A 72 -2.98 16.59 -10.50
C ARG A 72 -3.04 17.38 -9.19
N MET A 73 -4.21 17.89 -8.82
CA MET A 73 -4.46 18.59 -7.54
C MET A 73 -4.06 17.74 -6.32
N TYR A 74 -4.43 16.45 -6.30
CA TYR A 74 -4.04 15.52 -5.25
C TYR A 74 -2.54 15.18 -5.26
N ARG A 75 -1.92 15.00 -6.44
CA ARG A 75 -0.48 14.77 -6.56
C ARG A 75 0.35 15.97 -6.08
N TYR A 76 -0.13 17.19 -6.35
CA TYR A 76 0.49 18.44 -5.89
C TYR A 76 0.51 18.55 -4.36
N TYR A 77 -0.62 18.23 -3.71
CA TYR A 77 -0.70 18.10 -2.25
C TYR A 77 0.28 17.05 -1.71
N VAL A 78 0.23 15.81 -2.21
CA VAL A 78 1.05 14.70 -1.71
C VAL A 78 2.56 14.91 -1.93
N ARG A 79 2.95 15.73 -2.91
CA ARG A 79 4.35 16.14 -3.13
C ARG A 79 4.78 17.36 -2.31
N GLY A 80 3.89 17.99 -1.54
CA GLY A 80 4.21 19.15 -0.70
C GLY A 80 4.36 20.47 -1.46
N GLY A 81 3.62 20.65 -2.57
CA GLY A 81 3.63 21.89 -3.35
C GLY A 81 4.54 21.85 -4.58
N PHE A 82 4.80 23.02 -5.17
CA PHE A 82 5.47 23.17 -6.47
C PHE A 82 6.98 22.97 -6.36
N TYR A 83 7.65 23.64 -5.43
CA TYR A 83 9.11 23.57 -5.35
C TYR A 83 9.63 22.15 -5.08
N PRO A 84 9.10 21.36 -4.11
CA PRO A 84 9.58 19.98 -3.90
C PRO A 84 9.22 19.06 -5.07
N MET A 85 8.05 19.28 -5.71
CA MET A 85 7.62 18.54 -6.90
C MET A 85 8.61 18.70 -8.07
N ILE A 86 8.97 19.94 -8.41
CA ILE A 86 9.87 20.23 -9.54
C ILE A 86 11.32 19.87 -9.22
N MET A 87 11.81 20.11 -8.00
CA MET A 87 13.15 19.69 -7.58
C MET A 87 13.31 18.17 -7.64
N SER A 88 12.30 17.40 -7.22
CA SER A 88 12.35 15.94 -7.31
C SER A 88 12.46 15.46 -8.76
N ASP A 89 11.67 16.03 -9.68
CA ASP A 89 11.70 15.60 -11.09
C ASP A 89 13.01 16.03 -11.80
N LEU A 90 13.56 17.20 -11.45
CA LEU A 90 14.89 17.65 -11.89
C LEU A 90 15.99 16.67 -11.43
N PHE A 91 16.02 16.29 -10.15
CA PHE A 91 17.02 15.33 -9.67
C PHE A 91 16.86 13.95 -10.32
N TYR A 92 15.65 13.49 -10.67
CA TYR A 92 15.45 12.24 -11.43
C TYR A 92 15.92 12.31 -12.90
N LEU A 93 16.09 13.51 -13.47
CA LEU A 93 16.73 13.70 -14.78
C LEU A 93 18.27 13.76 -14.67
N LEU A 94 18.79 14.42 -13.63
CA LEU A 94 20.23 14.50 -13.34
C LEU A 94 20.81 13.13 -12.96
N GLN A 95 20.12 12.36 -12.12
CA GLN A 95 20.50 10.97 -11.77
C GLN A 95 20.62 10.08 -13.01
N PHE A 96 19.77 10.27 -14.02
CA PHE A 96 19.83 9.49 -15.26
C PHE A 96 21.10 9.81 -16.07
N ILE A 97 21.43 11.10 -16.23
CA ILE A 97 22.70 11.51 -16.86
C ILE A 97 23.88 10.94 -16.09
N PHE A 98 23.91 11.11 -14.76
CA PHE A 98 25.00 10.64 -13.91
C PHE A 98 25.23 9.13 -14.03
N ILE A 99 24.18 8.31 -13.98
CA ILE A 99 24.31 6.85 -14.10
C ILE A 99 24.89 6.45 -15.47
N VAL A 100 24.41 7.02 -16.57
CA VAL A 100 24.90 6.70 -17.92
C VAL A 100 26.34 7.19 -18.13
N TRP A 101 26.65 8.41 -17.70
CA TRP A 101 27.99 9.00 -17.77
C TRP A 101 29.00 8.22 -16.91
N PHE A 102 28.70 8.00 -15.64
CA PHE A 102 29.64 7.37 -14.70
C PHE A 102 29.86 5.89 -15.05
N SER A 103 28.82 5.16 -15.50
CA SER A 103 29.00 3.79 -16.01
C SER A 103 29.87 3.75 -17.26
N THR A 104 29.72 4.72 -18.18
CA THR A 104 30.59 4.83 -19.37
C THR A 104 32.04 5.14 -18.98
N PHE A 105 32.23 6.08 -18.05
CA PHE A 105 33.53 6.47 -17.51
C PHE A 105 34.26 5.28 -16.87
N LEU A 106 33.57 4.53 -16.00
CA LEU A 106 34.13 3.34 -15.34
C LEU A 106 34.52 2.26 -16.35
N VAL A 107 33.76 2.03 -17.41
CA VAL A 107 34.07 0.96 -18.39
C VAL A 107 35.20 1.33 -19.36
N TYR A 108 35.35 2.61 -19.75
CA TYR A 108 36.26 3.01 -20.84
C TYR A 108 37.38 4.00 -20.48
N CYS A 109 37.26 4.75 -19.38
CA CYS A 109 38.24 5.78 -19.00
C CYS A 109 39.15 5.38 -17.82
N VAL A 110 38.95 4.21 -17.21
CA VAL A 110 39.71 3.73 -16.04
C VAL A 110 40.67 2.61 -16.46
N ASP A 111 41.97 2.81 -16.26
CA ASP A 111 42.99 1.78 -16.50
C ASP A 111 43.07 0.80 -15.33
N TYR A 112 42.21 -0.23 -15.36
CA TYR A 112 42.20 -1.29 -14.35
C TYR A 112 43.51 -2.08 -14.28
N THR A 113 44.34 -2.10 -15.33
CA THR A 113 45.61 -2.84 -15.32
C THR A 113 46.65 -2.16 -14.44
N LYS A 114 46.71 -0.82 -14.48
CA LYS A 114 47.49 0.00 -13.55
C LYS A 114 46.89 0.03 -12.16
N LEU A 115 45.56 0.23 -12.06
CA LEU A 115 44.86 0.32 -10.77
C LEU A 115 45.07 -0.93 -9.90
N PHE A 116 45.00 -2.11 -10.50
CA PHE A 116 45.21 -3.39 -9.80
C PHE A 116 46.67 -3.86 -9.81
N ARG A 117 47.61 -3.09 -10.39
CA ARG A 117 49.05 -3.43 -10.49
C ARG A 117 49.32 -4.78 -11.16
N ASN A 118 48.54 -5.10 -12.20
CA ASN A 118 48.61 -6.36 -12.96
C ASN A 118 49.57 -6.30 -14.16
N GLY A 119 50.22 -5.16 -14.42
CA GLY A 119 51.22 -5.01 -15.48
C GLY A 119 52.59 -5.58 -15.12
N PRO A 120 53.44 -5.91 -16.11
CA PRO A 120 54.79 -6.44 -15.85
C PRO A 120 55.71 -5.42 -15.15
N ASP A 121 55.51 -4.13 -15.41
CA ASP A 121 56.33 -3.03 -14.87
C ASP A 121 55.82 -2.50 -13.50
N ALA A 122 54.98 -3.27 -12.80
CA ALA A 122 54.24 -2.80 -11.62
C ALA A 122 55.09 -2.68 -10.35
N ASN A 123 55.90 -1.62 -10.26
CA ASN A 123 56.70 -1.29 -9.09
C ASN A 123 55.81 -1.06 -7.84
N ARG A 124 55.93 -1.91 -6.81
CA ARG A 124 55.04 -1.88 -5.63
C ARG A 124 55.28 -0.69 -4.70
N SER A 125 56.46 -0.08 -4.72
CA SER A 125 56.88 0.98 -3.79
C SER A 125 56.38 2.39 -4.16
N GLU A 126 55.98 2.63 -5.41
CA GLU A 126 55.52 3.94 -5.87
C GLU A 126 54.04 4.20 -5.51
N LYS A 127 53.73 5.43 -5.08
CA LYS A 127 52.36 5.85 -4.73
C LYS A 127 51.65 6.38 -5.97
N ILE A 128 50.89 5.50 -6.63
CA ILE A 128 50.06 5.81 -7.80
C ILE A 128 48.94 6.77 -7.38
N SER A 129 48.72 7.86 -8.12
CA SER A 129 47.59 8.77 -7.91
C SER A 129 46.39 8.36 -8.78
N LEU A 130 45.19 8.83 -8.41
CA LEU A 130 43.98 8.58 -9.22
C LEU A 130 44.08 9.19 -10.63
N ASN A 131 44.88 10.25 -10.81
CA ASN A 131 45.06 10.88 -12.12
C ASN A 131 45.86 9.99 -13.09
N ASP A 132 46.77 9.16 -12.59
CA ASP A 132 47.62 8.27 -13.40
C ASP A 132 46.86 7.04 -13.95
N VAL A 133 45.72 6.74 -13.31
CA VAL A 133 44.80 5.65 -13.65
C VAL A 133 43.71 6.12 -14.64
N ILE A 134 43.40 7.41 -14.67
CA ILE A 134 42.35 7.98 -15.55
C ILE A 134 42.96 8.28 -16.92
N LEU A 135 42.43 7.64 -17.96
CA LEU A 135 42.89 7.86 -19.33
C LEU A 135 42.55 9.29 -19.81
N PRO A 136 43.46 9.97 -20.52
CA PRO A 136 43.19 11.29 -21.09
C PRO A 136 41.91 11.30 -21.94
N PRO A 137 41.08 12.36 -21.91
CA PRO A 137 39.76 12.34 -22.56
C PRO A 137 39.79 11.98 -24.06
N ALA A 138 40.81 12.45 -24.79
CA ALA A 138 41.00 12.14 -26.22
C ALA A 138 41.36 10.66 -26.49
N VAL A 139 41.88 9.94 -25.49
CA VAL A 139 42.13 8.49 -25.56
C VAL A 139 40.86 7.72 -25.17
N CYS A 140 40.19 8.10 -24.08
CA CYS A 140 38.95 7.45 -23.66
C CYS A 140 37.85 7.56 -24.74
N VAL A 141 37.62 8.73 -25.33
CA VAL A 141 36.62 8.91 -26.41
C VAL A 141 36.90 8.01 -27.63
N LYS A 142 38.17 7.68 -27.89
CA LYS A 142 38.59 6.74 -28.95
C LYS A 142 38.49 5.26 -28.55
N SER A 143 38.52 4.92 -27.25
CA SER A 143 38.37 3.54 -26.77
C SER A 143 36.91 3.07 -26.71
N VAL A 144 35.94 4.01 -26.61
CA VAL A 144 34.51 3.69 -26.59
C VAL A 144 34.07 3.02 -27.89
N ALA A 145 33.73 1.73 -27.80
CA ALA A 145 33.29 0.93 -28.94
C ALA A 145 31.98 1.46 -29.55
N TRP A 146 31.81 1.32 -30.88
CA TRP A 146 30.63 1.81 -31.60
C TRP A 146 29.30 1.28 -31.04
N LYS A 147 29.27 0.04 -30.55
CA LYS A 147 28.09 -0.57 -29.91
C LYS A 147 27.67 0.18 -28.64
N TRP A 148 28.64 0.71 -27.88
CA TRP A 148 28.39 1.53 -26.71
C TRP A 148 27.94 2.94 -27.08
N TRP A 149 28.47 3.53 -28.15
CA TRP A 149 27.91 4.76 -28.71
C TRP A 149 26.44 4.61 -29.09
N CYS A 150 26.04 3.51 -29.73
CA CYS A 150 24.62 3.22 -29.99
C CYS A 150 23.77 3.14 -28.70
N LEU A 151 24.30 2.54 -27.63
CA LEU A 151 23.64 2.48 -26.32
C LEU A 151 23.50 3.87 -25.68
N VAL A 152 24.57 4.69 -25.71
CA VAL A 152 24.56 6.06 -25.21
C VAL A 152 23.56 6.93 -25.99
N THR A 153 23.50 6.80 -27.32
CA THR A 153 22.49 7.47 -28.15
C THR A 153 21.07 7.04 -27.79
N LEU A 154 20.82 5.74 -27.56
CA LEU A 154 19.51 5.24 -27.11
C LEU A 154 19.13 5.84 -25.74
N CYS A 155 20.06 5.86 -24.79
CA CYS A 155 19.86 6.49 -23.49
C CYS A 155 19.60 8.01 -23.62
N ALA A 156 20.28 8.71 -24.52
CA ALA A 156 20.07 10.14 -24.77
C ALA A 156 18.68 10.43 -25.36
N VAL A 157 18.18 9.58 -26.29
CA VAL A 157 16.81 9.68 -26.81
C VAL A 157 15.78 9.43 -25.70
N ILE A 158 15.99 8.42 -24.86
CA ILE A 158 15.11 8.14 -23.70
C ILE A 158 15.12 9.32 -22.71
N TRP A 159 16.28 9.93 -22.46
CA TRP A 159 16.39 11.11 -21.60
C TRP A 159 15.68 12.33 -22.19
N LEU A 160 15.83 12.60 -23.49
CA LEU A 160 15.15 13.70 -24.17
C LEU A 160 13.62 13.53 -24.13
N MET A 161 13.11 12.32 -24.34
CA MET A 161 11.68 12.02 -24.17
C MET A 161 11.21 12.27 -22.73
N ARG A 162 12.00 11.88 -21.72
CA ARG A 162 11.71 12.17 -20.31
C ARG A 162 11.77 13.67 -19.99
N LEU A 163 12.68 14.43 -20.61
CA LEU A 163 12.76 15.89 -20.46
C LEU A 163 11.50 16.57 -21.00
N ILE A 164 11.06 16.21 -22.21
CA ILE A 164 9.83 16.75 -22.83
C ILE A 164 8.60 16.47 -21.93
N ILE A 165 8.48 15.25 -21.42
CA ILE A 165 7.43 14.86 -20.47
C ILE A 165 7.54 15.65 -19.15
N SER A 166 8.75 15.92 -18.66
CA SER A 166 8.96 16.73 -17.45
C SER A 166 8.60 18.21 -17.66
N ILE A 167 8.81 18.77 -18.85
CA ILE A 167 8.41 20.14 -19.21
C ILE A 167 6.87 20.24 -19.28
N TYR A 168 6.21 19.22 -19.85
CA TYR A 168 4.75 19.10 -19.82
C TYR A 168 4.22 19.04 -18.37
N HIS A 169 4.82 18.23 -17.49
CA HIS A 169 4.44 18.18 -16.08
C HIS A 169 4.70 19.49 -15.33
N LEU A 170 5.78 20.22 -15.63
CA LEU A 170 6.07 21.54 -15.07
C LEU A 170 4.96 22.56 -15.40
N TYR A 171 4.47 22.58 -16.64
CA TYR A 171 3.37 23.47 -17.05
C TYR A 171 2.09 23.20 -16.24
N TYR A 172 1.65 21.94 -16.13
CA TYR A 172 0.44 21.63 -15.35
C TYR A 172 0.63 21.74 -13.84
N ALA A 173 1.85 21.57 -13.32
CA ALA A 173 2.15 21.87 -11.92
C ALA A 173 2.04 23.38 -11.61
N TYR A 174 2.37 24.24 -12.59
CA TYR A 174 2.20 25.69 -12.47
C TYR A 174 0.72 26.13 -12.56
N ASP A 175 -0.07 25.56 -13.48
CA ASP A 175 -1.54 25.72 -13.50
C ASP A 175 -2.16 25.28 -12.16
N THR A 176 -1.76 24.11 -11.65
CA THR A 176 -2.23 23.61 -10.35
C THR A 176 -1.85 24.56 -9.20
N LYS A 177 -0.62 25.12 -9.19
CA LYS A 177 -0.20 26.15 -8.22
C LYS A 177 -1.07 27.41 -8.32
N LEU A 178 -1.41 27.85 -9.52
CA LEU A 178 -2.26 29.02 -9.75
C LEU A 178 -3.70 28.78 -9.24
N PHE A 179 -4.23 27.56 -9.41
CA PHE A 179 -5.53 27.15 -8.85
C PHE A 179 -5.53 27.16 -7.31
N TYR A 180 -4.52 26.55 -6.66
CA TYR A 180 -4.41 26.57 -5.19
C TYR A 180 -4.35 28.01 -4.62
N ASN A 181 -3.52 28.87 -5.22
CA ASN A 181 -3.36 30.25 -4.77
C ASN A 181 -4.60 31.12 -5.01
N ASN A 182 -5.24 31.02 -6.19
CA ASN A 182 -6.27 31.97 -6.61
C ASN A 182 -7.70 31.50 -6.32
N ALA A 183 -8.00 30.22 -6.56
CA ALA A 183 -9.33 29.65 -6.38
C ALA A 183 -9.53 29.17 -4.94
N LEU A 184 -8.66 28.27 -4.47
CA LEU A 184 -8.75 27.71 -3.11
C LEU A 184 -8.26 28.70 -2.04
N LYS A 185 -7.60 29.78 -2.44
CA LYS A 185 -7.06 30.84 -1.57
C LYS A 185 -6.06 30.29 -0.51
N ILE A 186 -5.37 29.20 -0.85
CA ILE A 186 -4.34 28.53 -0.03
C ILE A 186 -2.95 28.93 -0.53
N LYS A 187 -2.07 29.40 0.36
CA LYS A 187 -0.67 29.70 0.01
C LYS A 187 0.19 28.44 0.04
N GLU A 188 1.23 28.41 -0.79
CA GLU A 188 2.18 27.30 -0.86
C GLU A 188 2.95 27.05 0.45
N SER A 189 3.18 28.09 1.27
CA SER A 189 3.77 27.99 2.61
C SER A 189 2.90 27.17 3.59
N ASP A 190 1.59 27.23 3.40
CA ASP A 190 0.60 26.76 4.37
C ASP A 190 0.19 25.31 4.05
N LEU A 191 0.29 24.92 2.77
CA LEU A 191 -0.08 23.61 2.20
C LEU A 191 0.53 22.41 2.95
N VAL A 192 1.74 22.55 3.49
CA VAL A 192 2.45 21.48 4.24
C VAL A 192 1.76 21.15 5.58
N TRP A 193 1.00 22.11 6.13
CA TRP A 193 0.35 22.02 7.44
C TRP A 193 -1.16 21.80 7.35
N ILE A 194 -1.70 21.70 6.13
CA ILE A 194 -3.14 21.58 5.85
C ILE A 194 -3.50 20.11 5.60
N ASN A 195 -4.63 19.67 6.17
CA ASN A 195 -5.17 18.33 5.94
C ASN A 195 -5.92 18.26 4.61
N TRP A 196 -5.92 17.06 3.99
CA TRP A 196 -6.61 16.84 2.72
C TRP A 196 -8.12 17.15 2.75
N SER A 197 -8.79 16.87 3.88
CA SER A 197 -10.20 17.22 4.08
C SER A 197 -10.46 18.72 3.86
N THR A 198 -9.67 19.58 4.49
CA THR A 198 -9.77 21.04 4.33
C THR A 198 -9.56 21.48 2.87
N ILE A 199 -8.73 20.77 2.09
CA ILE A 199 -8.58 21.03 0.65
C ILE A 199 -9.84 20.61 -0.11
N GLN A 200 -10.47 19.49 0.25
CA GLN A 200 -11.75 19.07 -0.33
C GLN A 200 -12.88 20.05 0.00
N ASP A 201 -12.92 20.59 1.22
CA ASP A 201 -13.89 21.61 1.62
C ASP A 201 -13.71 22.90 0.82
N ARG A 202 -12.47 23.42 0.68
CA ARG A 202 -12.18 24.56 -0.22
C ARG A 202 -12.56 24.30 -1.68
N VAL A 203 -12.38 23.07 -2.17
CA VAL A 203 -12.78 22.67 -3.54
C VAL A 203 -14.30 22.66 -3.70
N ARG A 204 -15.05 22.31 -2.65
CA ARG A 204 -16.52 22.37 -2.63
C ARG A 204 -17.03 23.81 -2.55
N GLU A 205 -16.39 24.67 -1.75
CA GLU A 205 -16.65 26.12 -1.70
C GLU A 205 -16.37 26.80 -3.06
N ALA A 206 -15.29 26.41 -3.74
CA ALA A 206 -14.89 27.00 -5.03
C ALA A 206 -15.72 26.51 -6.24
N GLN A 207 -16.41 25.37 -6.13
CA GLN A 207 -17.26 24.83 -7.22
C GLN A 207 -18.40 25.78 -7.65
N PRO A 208 -19.22 26.38 -6.76
CA PRO A 208 -20.21 27.37 -7.15
C PRO A 208 -19.60 28.72 -7.58
N GLU A 209 -18.39 29.08 -7.12
CA GLU A 209 -17.69 30.32 -7.52
C GLU A 209 -17.09 30.22 -8.94
N HIS A 210 -16.71 29.02 -9.39
CA HIS A 210 -15.97 28.82 -10.65
C HIS A 210 -16.63 27.86 -11.65
N HIS A 211 -17.69 27.14 -11.29
CA HIS A 211 -18.39 26.18 -12.15
C HIS A 211 -17.44 25.21 -12.87
N MET A 212 -16.54 24.56 -12.12
CA MET A 212 -15.55 23.63 -12.67
C MET A 212 -16.23 22.40 -13.29
N CYS A 213 -17.22 21.83 -12.59
CA CYS A 213 -18.10 20.80 -13.12
C CYS A 213 -19.42 21.40 -13.62
N VAL A 214 -19.80 21.06 -14.86
CA VAL A 214 -21.04 21.54 -15.52
C VAL A 214 -22.28 20.78 -15.03
N HIS A 215 -22.14 19.46 -14.85
CA HIS A 215 -23.27 18.54 -14.64
C HIS A 215 -23.77 18.46 -13.19
N LYS A 216 -23.09 19.12 -12.24
CA LYS A 216 -23.51 19.19 -10.84
C LYS A 216 -23.19 20.59 -10.29
N GLN A 217 -24.19 21.24 -9.69
CA GLN A 217 -23.99 22.54 -9.02
C GLN A 217 -23.08 22.38 -7.78
N GLU A 218 -23.29 21.32 -7.00
CA GLU A 218 -22.43 20.93 -5.88
C GLU A 218 -21.67 19.63 -6.17
N ILE A 219 -20.41 19.55 -5.73
CA ILE A 219 -19.60 18.33 -5.80
C ILE A 219 -19.61 17.65 -4.44
N ASN A 220 -19.92 16.36 -4.40
CA ASN A 220 -19.82 15.56 -3.18
C ASN A 220 -18.38 15.08 -2.96
N GLU A 221 -17.98 14.89 -1.70
CA GLU A 221 -16.65 14.35 -1.33
C GLU A 221 -16.36 13.05 -2.09
N LEU A 222 -17.31 12.11 -2.08
CA LEU A 222 -17.22 10.83 -2.80
C LEU A 222 -16.98 11.00 -4.31
N ASP A 223 -17.50 12.07 -4.94
CA ASP A 223 -17.25 12.34 -6.37
C ASP A 223 -15.77 12.63 -6.61
N ILE A 224 -15.12 13.38 -5.71
CA ILE A 224 -13.68 13.70 -5.77
C ILE A 224 -12.86 12.42 -5.64
N TYR A 225 -13.23 11.53 -4.71
CA TYR A 225 -12.58 10.22 -4.57
C TYR A 225 -12.77 9.33 -5.82
N HIS A 226 -13.98 9.27 -6.39
CA HIS A 226 -14.26 8.50 -7.61
C HIS A 226 -13.37 8.94 -8.77
N ARG A 227 -13.15 10.25 -8.95
CA ARG A 227 -12.29 10.80 -10.01
C ARG A 227 -10.81 10.53 -9.79
N ILE A 228 -10.29 10.74 -8.58
CA ILE A 228 -8.87 10.49 -8.27
C ILE A 228 -8.52 8.99 -8.29
N LEU A 229 -9.47 8.13 -7.88
CA LEU A 229 -9.21 6.70 -7.65
C LEU A 229 -9.85 5.76 -8.67
N ARG A 230 -10.50 6.24 -9.74
CA ARG A 230 -11.24 5.42 -10.73
C ARG A 230 -10.53 4.10 -11.08
N PHE A 231 -9.34 4.18 -11.64
CA PHE A 231 -8.54 3.01 -12.05
C PHE A 231 -7.93 2.25 -10.87
N THR A 232 -7.61 2.93 -9.76
CA THR A 232 -7.15 2.29 -8.51
C THR A 232 -8.24 1.39 -7.92
N ASN A 233 -9.49 1.83 -7.92
CA ASN A 233 -10.64 1.06 -7.46
C ASN A 233 -10.87 -0.19 -8.34
N TYR A 234 -10.75 -0.06 -9.67
CA TYR A 234 -10.78 -1.22 -10.58
C TYR A 234 -9.64 -2.21 -10.29
N MET A 235 -8.41 -1.72 -10.06
CA MET A 235 -7.26 -2.56 -9.68
C MET A 235 -7.49 -3.29 -8.34
N VAL A 236 -8.02 -2.59 -7.32
CA VAL A 236 -8.37 -3.19 -6.02
C VAL A 236 -9.45 -4.26 -6.17
N ALA A 237 -10.47 -4.04 -7.00
CA ALA A 237 -11.52 -5.02 -7.27
C ALA A 237 -11.00 -6.24 -8.06
N MET A 238 -10.17 -6.04 -9.11
CA MET A 238 -9.59 -7.14 -9.88
C MET A 238 -8.66 -8.03 -9.04
N VAL A 239 -7.90 -7.46 -8.11
CA VAL A 239 -7.12 -8.24 -7.12
C VAL A 239 -8.04 -8.94 -6.12
N ASN A 240 -9.10 -8.29 -5.63
CA ASN A 240 -10.02 -8.91 -4.67
C ASN A 240 -10.82 -10.10 -5.26
N LYS A 241 -11.09 -10.08 -6.56
CA LYS A 241 -11.74 -11.17 -7.32
C LYS A 241 -10.73 -12.14 -7.97
N ASN A 242 -9.44 -12.07 -7.63
CA ASN A 242 -8.37 -12.93 -8.15
C ASN A 242 -8.28 -13.02 -9.69
N LEU A 243 -8.69 -11.98 -10.41
CA LEU A 243 -8.68 -11.92 -11.88
C LEU A 243 -7.27 -11.74 -12.47
N LEU A 244 -6.32 -11.29 -11.65
CA LEU A 244 -4.91 -11.13 -12.01
C LEU A 244 -4.11 -12.31 -11.42
N PRO A 245 -3.42 -13.13 -12.24
CA PRO A 245 -2.61 -14.24 -11.76
C PRO A 245 -1.30 -13.74 -11.14
N LEU A 246 -1.39 -13.23 -9.91
CA LEU A 246 -0.26 -12.71 -9.13
C LEU A 246 0.43 -13.77 -8.27
N GLN A 247 -0.09 -14.99 -8.23
CA GLN A 247 0.55 -16.14 -7.58
C GLN A 247 1.55 -16.79 -8.53
N ILE A 248 2.76 -17.08 -8.05
CA ILE A 248 3.81 -17.78 -8.76
C ILE A 248 4.26 -18.98 -7.93
N HIS A 249 4.24 -20.17 -8.53
CA HIS A 249 4.89 -21.35 -7.98
C HIS A 249 6.36 -21.38 -8.42
N VAL A 250 7.31 -21.47 -7.48
CA VAL A 250 8.72 -21.78 -7.80
C VAL A 250 9.10 -23.12 -7.16
N PRO A 251 9.65 -24.07 -7.93
CA PRO A 251 10.12 -25.35 -7.39
C PRO A 251 11.03 -25.18 -6.17
N CYS A 252 10.88 -26.07 -5.20
CA CYS A 252 11.55 -26.06 -3.88
C CYS A 252 11.23 -24.88 -2.93
N ILE A 253 10.67 -23.77 -3.42
CA ILE A 253 10.29 -22.61 -2.59
C ILE A 253 8.77 -22.61 -2.30
N GLY A 254 7.96 -23.06 -3.26
CA GLY A 254 6.49 -23.04 -3.18
C GLY A 254 5.89 -21.73 -3.73
N ASP A 255 4.69 -21.43 -3.25
CA ASP A 255 3.80 -20.43 -3.84
C ASP A 255 3.91 -19.06 -3.16
N PHE A 256 4.12 -18.00 -3.94
CA PHE A 256 4.19 -16.63 -3.44
C PHE A 256 3.42 -15.62 -4.31
N HIS A 257 2.88 -14.61 -3.65
CA HIS A 257 2.25 -13.47 -4.32
C HIS A 257 3.30 -12.46 -4.78
N TYR A 258 3.42 -12.28 -6.09
CA TYR A 258 4.35 -11.36 -6.74
C TYR A 258 3.63 -10.16 -7.35
N LEU A 259 4.04 -8.96 -6.96
CA LEU A 259 3.70 -7.72 -7.66
C LEU A 259 4.83 -6.71 -7.49
N SER A 260 5.59 -6.47 -8.57
CA SER A 260 6.58 -5.37 -8.65
C SER A 260 5.97 -4.10 -9.25
N ARG A 261 6.68 -2.97 -9.12
CA ARG A 261 6.30 -1.72 -9.79
C ARG A 261 6.25 -1.88 -11.31
N GLY A 262 7.19 -2.64 -11.88
CA GLY A 262 7.24 -2.92 -13.33
C GLY A 262 6.05 -3.72 -13.83
N LEU A 263 5.62 -4.75 -13.09
CA LEU A 263 4.41 -5.52 -13.42
C LEU A 263 3.15 -4.67 -13.25
N LYS A 264 3.02 -3.94 -12.13
CA LYS A 264 1.87 -3.06 -11.89
C LYS A 264 1.71 -2.04 -13.01
N TRP A 265 2.80 -1.37 -13.40
CA TRP A 265 2.77 -0.39 -14.49
C TRP A 265 2.34 -1.00 -15.82
N ASN A 266 2.80 -2.21 -16.16
CA ASN A 266 2.37 -2.89 -17.39
C ASN A 266 0.88 -3.24 -17.38
N ILE A 267 0.33 -3.70 -16.24
CA ILE A 267 -1.10 -3.98 -16.10
C ILE A 267 -1.92 -2.68 -16.18
N GLU A 268 -1.49 -1.60 -15.52
CA GLU A 268 -2.16 -0.30 -15.59
C GLU A 268 -2.10 0.33 -17.00
N PHE A 269 -0.98 0.17 -17.70
CA PHE A 269 -0.82 0.61 -19.08
C PHE A 269 -1.74 -0.18 -20.04
N LEU A 270 -1.76 -1.51 -19.93
CA LEU A 270 -2.65 -2.37 -20.71
C LEU A 270 -4.13 -2.01 -20.49
N LEU A 271 -4.57 -2.03 -19.22
CA LEU A 271 -5.99 -2.03 -18.86
C LEU A 271 -6.62 -0.64 -18.78
N PHE A 272 -5.83 0.44 -18.65
CA PHE A 272 -6.34 1.80 -18.53
C PHE A 272 -5.70 2.76 -19.54
N TYR A 273 -4.38 2.90 -19.55
CA TYR A 273 -3.73 4.07 -20.18
C TYR A 273 -3.30 3.92 -21.65
N SER A 274 -3.29 2.72 -22.22
CA SER A 274 -2.86 2.52 -23.61
C SER A 274 -3.94 2.97 -24.62
N PRO A 275 -3.58 3.43 -25.84
CA PRO A 275 -4.54 3.86 -26.87
C PRO A 275 -5.54 2.78 -27.32
N TRP A 276 -5.26 1.52 -27.01
CA TRP A 276 -6.09 0.36 -27.33
C TRP A 276 -6.75 -0.29 -26.09
N SER A 277 -6.66 0.35 -24.92
CA SER A 277 -7.29 -0.13 -23.68
C SER A 277 -8.83 -0.19 -23.81
N PRO A 278 -9.54 -0.83 -22.86
CA PRO A 278 -11.00 -0.79 -22.79
C PRO A 278 -11.62 0.62 -22.70
N TRP A 279 -10.81 1.63 -22.37
CA TRP A 279 -11.24 3.00 -22.12
C TRP A 279 -11.12 3.87 -23.37
N GLU A 280 -12.04 4.82 -23.49
CA GLU A 280 -12.09 5.79 -24.60
C GLU A 280 -11.45 7.11 -24.17
N ASN A 281 -11.88 7.60 -23.01
CA ASN A 281 -11.33 8.75 -22.29
C ASN A 281 -11.04 8.36 -20.83
N CYS A 282 -10.41 9.25 -20.05
CA CYS A 282 -10.08 9.02 -18.63
C CYS A 282 -11.30 8.61 -17.75
N TRP A 283 -12.53 8.88 -18.18
CA TRP A 283 -13.76 8.67 -17.43
C TRP A 283 -14.79 7.74 -18.09
N GLN A 284 -14.54 7.20 -19.29
CA GLN A 284 -15.56 6.46 -20.07
C GLN A 284 -15.01 5.16 -20.66
N LEU A 285 -15.72 4.07 -20.41
CA LEU A 285 -15.49 2.74 -20.98
C LEU A 285 -16.11 2.69 -22.39
N ARG A 286 -15.37 2.19 -23.38
CA ARG A 286 -15.85 2.10 -24.77
C ARG A 286 -17.16 1.31 -24.84
N ALA A 287 -18.15 1.84 -25.56
CA ALA A 287 -19.50 1.27 -25.61
C ALA A 287 -19.53 -0.22 -26.02
N CYS A 288 -18.56 -0.70 -26.82
CA CYS A 288 -18.45 -2.10 -27.19
C CYS A 288 -18.22 -3.06 -26.02
N TYR A 289 -17.60 -2.63 -24.90
CA TYR A 289 -17.43 -3.47 -23.70
C TYR A 289 -18.72 -3.61 -22.89
N LYS A 290 -19.71 -2.73 -23.10
CA LYS A 290 -21.05 -2.82 -22.47
C LYS A 290 -21.98 -3.78 -23.24
N ASP A 291 -21.64 -4.10 -24.48
CA ASP A 291 -22.39 -4.99 -25.39
C ASP A 291 -22.01 -6.46 -25.19
N HIS A 292 -22.98 -7.31 -24.83
CA HIS A 292 -22.76 -8.73 -24.62
C HIS A 292 -22.31 -9.48 -25.89
N SER A 293 -22.81 -9.09 -27.07
CA SER A 293 -22.54 -9.80 -28.33
C SER A 293 -21.05 -9.78 -28.72
N LYS A 294 -20.31 -8.76 -28.28
CA LYS A 294 -18.90 -8.52 -28.63
C LYS A 294 -17.90 -9.13 -27.64
N ARG A 295 -18.37 -9.76 -26.55
CA ARG A 295 -17.56 -10.41 -25.48
C ARG A 295 -16.36 -11.20 -26.02
N MET A 296 -16.61 -12.17 -26.91
CA MET A 296 -15.56 -13.07 -27.45
C MET A 296 -14.59 -12.35 -28.40
N LEU A 297 -15.05 -11.33 -29.13
CA LEU A 297 -14.21 -10.52 -30.01
C LEU A 297 -13.24 -9.65 -29.19
N LEU A 298 -13.74 -9.02 -28.13
CA LEU A 298 -12.95 -8.19 -27.22
C LEU A 298 -11.96 -9.01 -26.40
N ALA A 299 -12.33 -10.20 -25.93
CA ALA A 299 -11.42 -11.11 -25.25
C ALA A 299 -10.22 -11.48 -26.14
N ARG A 300 -10.46 -11.88 -27.41
CA ARG A 300 -9.40 -12.16 -28.39
C ARG A 300 -8.56 -10.94 -28.75
N GLN A 301 -9.14 -9.74 -28.73
CA GLN A 301 -8.38 -8.51 -28.91
C GLN A 301 -7.45 -8.25 -27.71
N LEU A 302 -7.95 -8.41 -26.48
CA LEU A 302 -7.18 -8.22 -25.26
C LEU A 302 -6.07 -9.27 -25.11
N GLU A 303 -6.33 -10.55 -25.44
CA GLU A 303 -5.31 -11.60 -25.53
C GLU A 303 -4.13 -11.18 -26.42
N ARG A 304 -4.44 -10.63 -27.60
CA ARG A 304 -3.43 -10.19 -28.58
C ARG A 304 -2.64 -8.98 -28.08
N GLN A 305 -3.28 -8.07 -27.34
CA GLN A 305 -2.60 -6.94 -26.70
C GLN A 305 -1.66 -7.41 -25.59
N ILE A 306 -2.11 -8.31 -24.73
CA ILE A 306 -1.30 -8.96 -23.68
C ILE A 306 -0.08 -9.66 -24.30
N LEU A 307 -0.29 -10.44 -25.37
CA LEU A 307 0.77 -11.15 -26.07
C LEU A 307 1.85 -10.20 -26.61
N TRP A 308 1.47 -9.14 -27.31
CA TRP A 308 2.43 -8.16 -27.82
C TRP A 308 3.14 -7.39 -26.70
N LEU A 309 2.44 -7.03 -25.61
CA LEU A 309 3.05 -6.37 -24.46
C LEU A 309 4.08 -7.29 -23.77
N ALA A 310 3.78 -8.58 -23.62
CA ALA A 310 4.72 -9.57 -23.08
C ALA A 310 5.97 -9.72 -23.96
N ILE A 311 5.80 -9.81 -25.29
CA ILE A 311 6.91 -9.90 -26.25
C ILE A 311 7.78 -8.63 -26.22
N VAL A 312 7.18 -7.44 -26.16
CA VAL A 312 7.93 -6.17 -26.06
C VAL A 312 8.68 -6.05 -24.74
N ASN A 313 8.08 -6.46 -23.61
CA ASN A 313 8.79 -6.52 -22.32
C ASN A 313 9.95 -7.51 -22.37
N LEU A 314 9.77 -8.70 -22.97
CA LEU A 314 10.82 -9.71 -23.11
C LEU A 314 11.99 -9.22 -23.98
N LEU A 315 11.71 -8.50 -25.07
CA LEU A 315 12.72 -7.90 -25.95
C LEU A 315 13.52 -6.79 -25.24
N LEU A 316 12.85 -5.98 -24.42
CA LEU A 316 13.47 -4.89 -23.66
C LEU A 316 14.11 -5.35 -22.34
N ALA A 317 13.78 -6.56 -21.87
CA ALA A 317 14.24 -7.12 -20.60
C ALA A 317 15.75 -6.96 -20.35
N PRO A 318 16.69 -7.31 -21.25
CA PRO A 318 18.13 -7.15 -20.98
C PRO A 318 18.55 -5.69 -20.77
N LEU A 319 17.95 -4.73 -21.50
CA LEU A 319 18.25 -3.30 -21.35
C LEU A 319 17.70 -2.76 -20.02
N ILE A 320 16.46 -3.12 -19.68
CA ILE A 320 15.84 -2.73 -18.40
C ILE A 320 16.58 -3.40 -17.23
N GLN A 321 17.03 -4.66 -17.38
CA GLN A 321 17.81 -5.38 -16.37
C GLN A 321 19.15 -4.72 -16.10
N ALA A 322 19.89 -4.33 -17.15
CA ALA A 322 21.13 -3.58 -17.00
C ALA A 322 20.90 -2.24 -16.27
N TRP A 323 19.85 -1.50 -16.63
CA TRP A 323 19.46 -0.28 -15.92
C TRP A 323 19.11 -0.53 -14.45
N GLN A 324 18.32 -1.58 -14.14
CA GLN A 324 17.94 -1.92 -12.77
C GLN A 324 19.15 -2.33 -11.91
N ILE A 325 20.12 -3.08 -12.46
CA ILE A 325 21.36 -3.45 -11.76
C ILE A 325 22.19 -2.21 -11.42
N LEU A 326 22.39 -1.31 -12.40
CA LEU A 326 23.15 -0.07 -12.19
C LEU A 326 22.44 0.86 -11.19
N TYR A 327 21.14 1.09 -11.37
CA TYR A 327 20.33 1.92 -10.46
C TYR A 327 20.29 1.33 -9.05
N PHE A 328 20.17 0.01 -8.91
CA PHE A 328 20.25 -0.66 -7.61
C PHE A 328 21.62 -0.45 -6.95
N PHE A 329 22.71 -0.72 -7.67
CA PHE A 329 24.07 -0.55 -7.16
C PHE A 329 24.31 0.87 -6.65
N PHE A 330 24.04 1.89 -7.46
CA PHE A 330 24.31 3.29 -7.08
C PHE A 330 23.42 3.82 -5.94
N ASN A 331 22.22 3.28 -5.73
CA ASN A 331 21.34 3.72 -4.63
C ASN A 331 21.48 2.89 -3.34
N TYR A 332 21.96 1.64 -3.40
CA TYR A 332 21.95 0.72 -2.26
C TYR A 332 23.34 0.23 -1.80
N ALA A 333 24.42 0.41 -2.58
CA ALA A 333 25.76 -0.04 -2.16
C ALA A 333 26.26 0.66 -0.88
N GLU A 334 25.98 1.96 -0.70
CA GLU A 334 26.28 2.68 0.56
C GLU A 334 25.48 2.08 1.73
N LEU A 335 24.17 1.88 1.54
CA LEU A 335 23.27 1.37 2.57
C LEU A 335 23.67 -0.04 3.03
N ILE A 336 24.08 -0.89 2.09
CA ILE A 336 24.63 -2.24 2.34
C ILE A 336 25.92 -2.17 3.15
N LYS A 337 26.87 -1.31 2.76
CA LYS A 337 28.16 -1.15 3.45
C LYS A 337 28.00 -0.58 4.86
N ARG A 338 27.12 0.42 5.03
CA ARG A 338 26.96 1.19 6.27
C ARG A 338 26.00 0.55 7.26
N SER A 339 24.96 -0.12 6.79
CA SER A 339 23.85 -0.60 7.63
C SER A 339 23.18 -1.85 7.05
N PRO A 340 23.88 -3.01 6.96
CA PRO A 340 23.32 -4.22 6.37
C PRO A 340 22.04 -4.70 7.09
N ALA A 341 21.91 -4.45 8.40
CA ALA A 341 20.70 -4.70 9.17
C ALA A 341 19.44 -3.99 8.62
N SER A 342 19.59 -2.85 7.91
CA SER A 342 18.46 -2.13 7.30
C SER A 342 17.75 -2.90 6.19
N LEU A 343 18.37 -3.94 5.63
CA LEU A 343 17.78 -4.86 4.67
C LEU A 343 17.01 -6.02 5.34
N GLY A 344 17.34 -6.34 6.59
CA GLY A 344 16.60 -7.25 7.47
C GLY A 344 15.35 -6.63 8.10
N LEU A 345 15.14 -5.33 7.94
CA LEU A 345 13.87 -4.68 8.29
C LEU A 345 12.74 -5.16 7.36
N ARG A 346 11.51 -5.20 7.88
CA ARG A 346 10.31 -5.58 7.12
C ARG A 346 9.58 -4.38 6.52
N THR A 347 8.96 -4.59 5.37
CA THR A 347 8.19 -3.59 4.61
C THR A 347 6.98 -4.23 3.94
N TRP A 348 5.85 -3.53 3.92
CA TRP A 348 4.64 -3.97 3.21
C TRP A 348 4.90 -4.17 1.70
N SER A 349 4.56 -5.36 1.18
CA SER A 349 4.69 -5.68 -0.24
C SER A 349 3.70 -4.86 -1.08
N LEU A 350 4.02 -4.61 -2.36
CA LEU A 350 3.10 -3.85 -3.23
C LEU A 350 1.77 -4.60 -3.43
N TYR A 351 1.80 -5.94 -3.40
CA TYR A 351 0.60 -6.78 -3.35
C TYR A 351 -0.24 -6.49 -2.09
N ALA A 352 0.38 -6.38 -0.91
CA ALA A 352 -0.32 -5.98 0.32
C ALA A 352 -0.94 -4.57 0.20
N ARG A 353 -0.24 -3.62 -0.43
CA ARG A 353 -0.73 -2.23 -0.63
C ARG A 353 -1.92 -2.12 -1.60
N ILE A 354 -2.29 -3.19 -2.32
CA ILE A 354 -3.54 -3.25 -3.11
C ILE A 354 -4.58 -4.12 -2.39
N THR A 355 -4.17 -5.29 -1.89
CA THR A 355 -5.05 -6.25 -1.20
C THR A 355 -5.68 -5.64 0.05
N LEU A 356 -4.88 -4.98 0.89
CA LEU A 356 -5.31 -4.38 2.16
C LEU A 356 -5.95 -2.99 2.01
N ARG A 357 -6.15 -2.51 0.79
CA ARG A 357 -6.71 -1.18 0.51
C ARG A 357 -8.24 -1.24 0.43
N HIS A 358 -8.92 -0.29 1.06
CA HIS A 358 -10.36 -0.08 0.90
C HIS A 358 -10.68 0.53 -0.46
N PHE A 359 -11.92 0.36 -0.93
CA PHE A 359 -12.45 1.22 -1.98
C PHE A 359 -12.51 2.68 -1.47
N ASN A 360 -12.17 3.63 -2.34
CA ASN A 360 -12.13 5.07 -2.01
C ASN A 360 -11.20 5.43 -0.82
N GLU A 361 -10.03 4.79 -0.74
CA GLU A 361 -8.93 5.17 0.17
C GLU A 361 -7.78 5.77 -0.63
N LEU A 362 -7.35 7.00 -0.32
CA LEU A 362 -6.23 7.64 -1.01
C LEU A 362 -4.87 7.07 -0.58
N GLU A 363 -3.83 7.37 -1.36
CA GLU A 363 -2.50 6.80 -1.19
C GLU A 363 -1.84 7.18 0.15
N HIS A 364 -2.19 8.36 0.68
CA HIS A 364 -1.72 8.85 1.98
C HIS A 364 -2.40 8.13 3.16
N GLU A 365 -3.74 8.10 3.20
CA GLU A 365 -4.53 7.37 4.20
C GLU A 365 -4.06 5.91 4.36
N LEU A 366 -3.91 5.20 3.24
CA LEU A 366 -3.40 3.83 3.20
C LEU A 366 -1.98 3.74 3.79
N ARG A 367 -1.08 4.65 3.40
CA ARG A 367 0.29 4.73 3.93
C ARG A 367 0.27 4.94 5.44
N ASP A 368 -0.53 5.87 5.95
CA ASP A 368 -0.51 6.28 7.35
C ASP A 368 -1.21 5.27 8.27
N ARG A 369 -2.14 4.49 7.71
CA ARG A 369 -2.70 3.28 8.33
C ARG A 369 -1.69 2.12 8.36
N LEU A 370 -1.01 1.83 7.26
CA LEU A 370 0.04 0.79 7.20
C LEU A 370 1.31 1.16 8.01
N ASN A 371 1.60 2.44 8.19
CA ASN A 371 2.66 2.94 9.07
C ASN A 371 2.33 2.64 10.54
N ARG A 372 1.09 2.92 10.99
CA ARG A 372 0.62 2.53 12.34
C ARG A 372 0.69 1.01 12.54
N ALA A 373 0.29 0.24 11.54
CA ALA A 373 0.36 -1.23 11.57
C ALA A 373 1.79 -1.81 11.61
N HIS A 374 2.83 -1.04 11.24
CA HIS A 374 4.21 -1.55 11.07
C HIS A 374 4.82 -2.08 12.36
N LYS A 375 4.66 -1.37 13.49
CA LYS A 375 5.23 -1.77 14.79
C LYS A 375 4.53 -3.03 15.37
N PRO A 376 3.18 -3.13 15.40
CA PRO A 376 2.49 -4.39 15.70
C PRO A 376 2.89 -5.54 14.78
N ALA A 377 2.95 -5.32 13.45
CA ALA A 377 3.28 -6.37 12.49
C ALA A 377 4.72 -6.90 12.65
N THR A 378 5.65 -6.02 13.04
CA THR A 378 7.04 -6.39 13.35
C THR A 378 7.11 -7.20 14.64
N LYS A 379 6.39 -6.83 15.70
CA LYS A 379 6.29 -7.64 16.93
C LYS A 379 5.67 -9.01 16.66
N TYR A 380 4.56 -9.06 15.93
CA TYR A 380 3.88 -10.30 15.57
C TYR A 380 4.83 -11.28 14.88
N LEU A 381 5.45 -10.90 13.75
CA LEU A 381 6.40 -11.78 13.07
C LEU A 381 7.72 -12.01 13.82
N GLY A 382 8.09 -11.13 14.76
CA GLY A 382 9.22 -11.32 15.67
C GLY A 382 9.00 -12.47 16.67
N SER A 383 7.75 -12.75 17.04
CA SER A 383 7.41 -13.85 17.96
C SER A 383 7.59 -15.26 17.35
N PHE A 384 7.64 -15.37 16.02
CA PHE A 384 7.84 -16.63 15.29
C PHE A 384 9.32 -16.93 15.04
N SER A 385 10.17 -16.78 16.07
CA SER A 385 11.57 -17.17 15.97
C SER A 385 11.71 -18.69 15.77
N SER A 386 12.77 -19.09 15.06
CA SER A 386 13.09 -20.48 14.77
C SER A 386 14.25 -20.92 15.67
N PRO A 387 14.04 -21.82 16.65
CA PRO A 387 15.10 -22.19 17.60
C PRO A 387 16.37 -22.73 16.93
N ILE A 388 16.22 -23.53 15.87
CA ILE A 388 17.36 -24.04 15.09
C ILE A 388 18.12 -22.91 14.38
N THR A 389 17.41 -21.88 13.87
CA THR A 389 18.04 -20.71 13.26
C THR A 389 18.78 -19.87 14.30
N THR A 390 18.22 -19.68 15.50
CA THR A 390 18.90 -19.06 16.65
C THR A 390 20.18 -19.83 17.03
N VAL A 391 20.12 -21.15 17.14
CA VAL A 391 21.28 -21.99 17.52
C VAL A 391 22.39 -21.91 16.45
N ILE A 392 22.05 -22.00 15.17
CA ILE A 392 23.01 -21.82 14.07
C ILE A 392 23.62 -20.41 14.11
N ALA A 393 22.78 -19.37 14.23
CA ALA A 393 23.22 -17.98 14.26
C ALA A 393 24.17 -17.71 15.44
N LYS A 394 23.88 -18.20 16.65
CA LYS A 394 24.77 -18.06 17.83
C LYS A 394 26.14 -18.71 17.59
N ASN A 395 26.19 -19.91 17.00
CA ASN A 395 27.45 -20.58 16.69
C ASN A 395 28.25 -19.86 15.59
N VAL A 396 27.60 -19.37 14.54
CA VAL A 396 28.25 -18.55 13.50
C VAL A 396 28.77 -17.23 14.10
N VAL A 397 28.00 -16.58 14.98
CA VAL A 397 28.44 -15.39 15.73
C VAL A 397 29.67 -15.67 16.58
N PHE A 398 29.72 -16.79 17.31
CA PHE A 398 30.88 -17.18 18.10
C PHE A 398 32.13 -17.38 17.22
N LEU A 399 32.06 -18.27 16.22
CA LEU A 399 33.20 -18.58 15.34
C LEU A 399 33.73 -17.34 14.60
N SER A 400 32.84 -16.53 14.02
CA SER A 400 33.24 -15.32 13.28
C SER A 400 33.79 -14.23 14.21
N ALA A 401 33.22 -14.05 15.41
CA ALA A 401 33.73 -13.08 16.38
C ALA A 401 35.08 -13.49 16.98
N SER A 402 35.32 -14.79 17.21
CA SER A 402 36.61 -15.27 17.71
C SER A 402 37.75 -15.02 16.72
N ILE A 403 37.57 -15.39 15.45
CA ILE A 403 38.61 -15.18 14.41
C ILE A 403 38.80 -13.68 14.15
N LEU A 404 37.71 -12.91 14.03
CA LEU A 404 37.78 -11.46 13.85
C LEU A 404 38.45 -10.76 15.04
N GLY A 405 38.17 -11.20 16.27
CA GLY A 405 38.77 -10.66 17.49
C GLY A 405 40.28 -10.86 17.54
N VAL A 406 40.77 -12.07 17.20
CA VAL A 406 42.21 -12.34 17.10
C VAL A 406 42.88 -11.47 16.03
N LEU A 407 42.28 -11.38 14.84
CA LEU A 407 42.83 -10.54 13.77
C LEU A 407 42.86 -9.05 14.16
N VAL A 408 41.81 -8.52 14.79
CA VAL A 408 41.76 -7.14 15.27
C VAL A 408 42.78 -6.88 16.38
N VAL A 409 42.98 -7.80 17.32
CA VAL A 409 44.02 -7.67 18.36
C VAL A 409 45.42 -7.67 17.74
N LEU A 410 45.68 -8.54 16.76
CA LEU A 410 46.96 -8.54 16.03
C LEU A 410 47.18 -7.23 15.25
N SER A 411 46.16 -6.72 14.56
CA SER A 411 46.22 -5.42 13.86
C SER A 411 46.30 -4.18 14.76
N VAL A 412 46.07 -4.33 16.07
CA VAL A 412 46.25 -3.27 17.09
C VAL A 412 47.59 -3.41 17.81
N TYR A 413 48.16 -4.63 17.85
CA TYR A 413 49.52 -4.87 18.32
C TYR A 413 50.57 -4.44 17.29
N ASP A 414 50.30 -4.68 16.00
CA ASP A 414 51.17 -4.34 14.88
C ASP A 414 50.33 -4.00 13.63
N GLU A 415 50.52 -2.78 13.09
CA GLU A 415 49.80 -2.31 11.90
C GLU A 415 50.21 -3.06 10.62
N ASP A 416 51.42 -3.63 10.55
CA ASP A 416 51.90 -4.35 9.37
C ASP A 416 51.04 -5.60 9.06
N VAL A 417 50.34 -6.14 10.07
CA VAL A 417 49.34 -7.22 9.92
C VAL A 417 48.23 -6.85 8.92
N LEU A 418 47.88 -5.57 8.80
CA LEU A 418 46.87 -5.09 7.82
C LEU A 418 47.40 -5.07 6.38
N THR A 419 48.72 -5.12 6.19
CA THR A 419 49.36 -5.15 4.85
C THR A 419 49.45 -6.58 4.27
N VAL A 420 49.30 -7.60 5.13
CA VAL A 420 49.37 -9.01 4.76
C VAL A 420 48.21 -9.39 3.82
N GLU A 421 48.51 -10.21 2.82
CA GLU A 421 47.57 -10.59 1.77
C GLU A 421 46.27 -11.17 2.35
N HIS A 422 45.14 -10.70 1.81
CA HIS A 422 43.77 -11.01 2.22
C HIS A 422 43.36 -10.67 3.67
N VAL A 423 44.24 -10.23 4.59
CA VAL A 423 43.83 -9.99 6.00
C VAL A 423 42.70 -8.96 6.10
N LEU A 424 42.81 -7.81 5.40
CA LEU A 424 41.74 -6.82 5.35
C LEU A 424 40.45 -7.36 4.69
N SER A 425 40.57 -8.26 3.71
CA SER A 425 39.43 -8.94 3.07
C SER A 425 38.75 -9.92 4.03
N ILE A 426 39.52 -10.66 4.83
CA ILE A 426 39.02 -11.62 5.83
C ILE A 426 38.35 -10.86 6.97
N ILE A 427 38.95 -9.79 7.48
CA ILE A 427 38.36 -8.89 8.49
C ILE A 427 37.00 -8.35 8.02
N THR A 428 36.92 -7.85 6.77
CA THR A 428 35.67 -7.30 6.23
C THR A 428 34.61 -8.37 5.96
N ILE A 429 34.98 -9.54 5.41
CA ILE A 429 34.05 -10.67 5.20
C ILE A 429 33.53 -11.21 6.54
N LEU A 430 34.40 -11.45 7.52
CA LEU A 430 33.99 -11.89 8.86
C LEU A 430 33.11 -10.85 9.57
N GLY A 431 33.41 -9.56 9.42
CA GLY A 431 32.56 -8.47 9.90
C GLY A 431 31.15 -8.50 9.29
N CYS A 432 31.05 -8.72 7.98
CA CYS A 432 29.76 -8.89 7.30
C CYS A 432 29.00 -10.15 7.75
N VAL A 433 29.68 -11.30 7.88
CA VAL A 433 29.09 -12.56 8.36
C VAL A 433 28.60 -12.41 9.81
N LEU A 434 29.40 -11.80 10.68
CA LEU A 434 29.06 -11.52 12.08
C LEU A 434 27.85 -10.59 12.20
N ALA A 435 27.78 -9.53 11.37
CA ALA A 435 26.64 -8.62 11.32
C ALA A 435 25.36 -9.32 10.82
N ALA A 436 25.46 -10.14 9.77
CA ALA A 436 24.34 -10.91 9.24
C ALA A 436 23.83 -11.96 10.25
N ALA A 437 24.73 -12.72 10.88
CA ALA A 437 24.37 -13.72 11.87
C ALA A 437 23.76 -13.09 13.14
N ARG A 438 24.25 -11.92 13.59
CA ARG A 438 23.61 -11.16 14.67
C ARG A 438 22.19 -10.67 14.29
N ALA A 439 21.95 -10.32 13.04
CA ALA A 439 20.62 -9.91 12.56
C ALA A 439 19.60 -11.08 12.45
N LEU A 440 20.04 -12.33 12.58
CA LEU A 440 19.16 -13.52 12.68
C LEU A 440 18.76 -13.86 14.12
N ILE A 441 19.39 -13.24 15.13
CA ILE A 441 19.09 -13.46 16.56
C ILE A 441 18.00 -12.46 16.97
N GLY A 442 16.91 -12.95 17.57
CA GLY A 442 15.75 -12.13 17.93
C GLY A 442 16.05 -11.08 19.02
N GLU A 443 15.47 -9.88 18.88
CA GLU A 443 15.73 -8.77 19.80
C GLU A 443 15.21 -9.03 21.22
N GLU A 444 14.05 -9.68 21.38
CA GLU A 444 13.53 -10.08 22.70
C GLU A 444 14.43 -11.13 23.38
N GLU A 445 15.05 -12.03 22.60
CA GLU A 445 16.01 -13.01 23.11
C GLU A 445 17.32 -12.32 23.56
N ARG A 446 17.75 -11.28 22.83
CA ARG A 446 18.92 -10.44 23.20
C ARG A 446 18.69 -9.62 24.47
N LEU A 447 17.44 -9.40 24.87
CA LEU A 447 17.06 -8.66 26.07
C LEU A 447 16.80 -9.58 27.29
N GLY A 448 16.97 -10.90 27.16
CA GLY A 448 16.82 -11.87 28.26
C GLY A 448 15.39 -12.09 28.76
N GLY A 449 14.39 -11.38 28.20
CA GLY A 449 12.98 -11.46 28.57
C GLY A 449 12.13 -11.94 27.41
N GLY A 450 11.95 -13.26 27.28
CA GLY A 450 11.27 -13.86 26.13
C GLY A 450 10.61 -15.20 26.40
N CYS A 451 9.45 -15.18 27.06
CA CYS A 451 8.51 -16.30 26.97
C CYS A 451 7.90 -16.31 25.55
N THR A 452 8.58 -16.98 24.61
CA THR A 452 8.06 -17.21 23.27
C THR A 452 6.96 -18.28 23.32
N GLY A 453 5.77 -17.97 22.82
CA GLY A 453 4.64 -18.90 22.91
C GLY A 453 3.45 -18.50 22.03
N PRO A 454 2.68 -19.49 21.55
CA PRO A 454 1.61 -19.28 20.55
C PRO A 454 0.54 -18.28 21.00
N ALA A 455 0.16 -18.29 22.28
CA ALA A 455 -0.91 -17.43 22.82
C ALA A 455 -0.66 -15.92 22.59
N ARG A 456 0.61 -15.47 22.68
CA ARG A 456 0.99 -14.07 22.45
C ARG A 456 0.97 -13.67 20.96
N GLY A 457 1.00 -14.65 20.06
CA GLY A 457 0.86 -14.42 18.62
C GLY A 457 -0.54 -13.89 18.26
N GLU A 458 -1.60 -14.43 18.86
CA GLU A 458 -2.97 -13.98 18.57
C GLU A 458 -3.22 -12.58 19.13
N GLU A 459 -2.74 -12.31 20.35
CA GLU A 459 -2.80 -11.00 20.99
C GLU A 459 -2.16 -9.91 20.13
N LEU A 460 -0.91 -10.14 19.69
CA LEU A 460 -0.19 -9.22 18.80
C LEU A 460 -0.87 -9.08 17.43
N PHE A 461 -1.56 -10.13 16.94
CA PHE A 461 -2.27 -10.07 15.68
C PHE A 461 -3.56 -9.23 15.76
N VAL A 462 -4.26 -9.18 16.91
CA VAL A 462 -5.40 -8.26 17.09
C VAL A 462 -4.94 -6.80 16.95
N GLN A 463 -3.76 -6.44 17.48
CA GLN A 463 -3.17 -5.10 17.28
C GLN A 463 -2.84 -4.81 15.81
N VAL A 464 -2.42 -5.82 15.05
CA VAL A 464 -2.25 -5.71 13.59
C VAL A 464 -3.61 -5.48 12.92
N LEU A 465 -4.63 -6.25 13.27
CA LEU A 465 -5.97 -6.17 12.68
C LEU A 465 -6.64 -4.81 12.93
N GLY A 466 -6.51 -4.24 14.13
CA GLY A 466 -7.00 -2.91 14.47
C GLY A 466 -6.44 -1.77 13.60
N HIS A 467 -5.43 -2.02 12.77
CA HIS A 467 -4.91 -1.06 11.78
C HIS A 467 -4.98 -1.59 10.34
N VAL A 468 -4.76 -2.88 10.12
CA VAL A 468 -4.81 -3.50 8.77
C VAL A 468 -6.24 -3.67 8.26
N HIS A 469 -7.21 -3.80 9.16
CA HIS A 469 -8.65 -4.01 8.97
C HIS A 469 -9.08 -5.30 8.25
N TYR A 470 -8.23 -5.87 7.40
CA TYR A 470 -8.51 -7.09 6.64
C TYR A 470 -7.85 -8.31 7.28
N LEU A 471 -8.67 -9.22 7.81
CA LEU A 471 -8.30 -10.54 8.29
C LEU A 471 -9.02 -11.62 7.45
N PRO A 472 -8.27 -12.41 6.67
CA PRO A 472 -8.78 -13.63 6.03
C PRO A 472 -9.49 -14.56 7.01
N ALA A 473 -10.68 -15.04 6.64
CA ALA A 473 -11.50 -15.90 7.50
C ALA A 473 -10.73 -17.13 8.01
N ALA A 474 -9.96 -17.76 7.14
CA ALA A 474 -9.13 -18.93 7.44
C ALA A 474 -8.06 -18.73 8.53
N TRP A 475 -7.69 -17.49 8.86
CA TRP A 475 -6.65 -17.19 9.88
C TRP A 475 -7.25 -16.94 11.28
N ARG A 476 -8.57 -16.77 11.41
CA ARG A 476 -9.27 -16.56 12.68
C ARG A 476 -9.06 -17.78 13.60
N GLY A 477 -8.67 -17.55 14.85
CA GLY A 477 -8.33 -18.62 15.81
C GLY A 477 -7.11 -19.48 15.44
N ARG A 478 -6.35 -19.08 14.41
CA ARG A 478 -5.10 -19.73 13.95
C ARG A 478 -3.95 -18.73 13.80
N ALA A 479 -4.08 -17.53 14.38
CA ALA A 479 -3.06 -16.48 14.30
C ALA A 479 -1.77 -16.88 15.04
N HIS A 480 -1.83 -17.87 15.92
CA HIS A 480 -0.66 -18.47 16.56
C HIS A 480 0.11 -19.48 15.69
N THR A 481 -0.36 -19.80 14.48
CA THR A 481 0.22 -20.87 13.63
C THR A 481 1.32 -20.34 12.69
N LYS A 482 2.30 -21.19 12.41
CA LYS A 482 3.39 -20.86 11.47
C LYS A 482 2.91 -20.63 10.05
N ASP A 483 1.81 -21.27 9.65
CA ASP A 483 1.23 -21.12 8.31
C ASP A 483 0.65 -19.72 8.12
N VAL A 484 -0.14 -19.23 9.10
CA VAL A 484 -0.65 -17.85 9.09
C VAL A 484 0.50 -16.84 9.14
N ALA A 485 1.54 -17.08 9.94
CA ALA A 485 2.75 -16.24 9.94
C ALA A 485 3.48 -16.25 8.57
N ALA A 486 3.54 -17.38 7.88
CA ALA A 486 4.15 -17.50 6.55
C ALA A 486 3.35 -16.76 5.46
N HIS A 487 2.01 -16.89 5.46
CA HIS A 487 1.17 -16.11 4.54
C HIS A 487 1.22 -14.61 4.85
N PHE A 488 1.17 -14.21 6.13
CA PHE A 488 1.32 -12.81 6.53
C PHE A 488 2.71 -12.24 6.18
N GLN A 489 3.77 -13.06 6.19
CA GLN A 489 5.09 -12.66 5.69
C GLN A 489 5.11 -12.33 4.19
N GLN A 490 4.20 -12.86 3.36
CA GLN A 490 4.07 -12.42 1.95
C GLN A 490 3.47 -11.00 1.85
N LEU A 491 2.68 -10.58 2.85
CA LEU A 491 2.19 -9.22 2.97
C LEU A 491 3.24 -8.28 3.59
N PHE A 492 3.98 -8.77 4.60
CA PHE A 492 4.96 -8.00 5.38
C PHE A 492 6.37 -8.63 5.30
N GLN A 493 6.89 -8.64 4.08
CA GLN A 493 8.17 -9.27 3.71
C GLN A 493 9.40 -8.44 4.13
N PHE A 494 10.57 -9.07 4.10
CA PHE A 494 11.85 -8.38 4.30
C PHE A 494 12.16 -7.40 3.16
N ARG A 495 12.81 -6.28 3.48
CA ARG A 495 13.22 -5.26 2.51
C ARG A 495 14.17 -5.83 1.46
N ALA A 496 15.06 -6.75 1.85
CA ALA A 496 15.89 -7.53 0.92
C ALA A 496 15.08 -8.28 -0.15
N VAL A 497 13.99 -8.94 0.25
CA VAL A 497 13.11 -9.72 -0.65
C VAL A 497 12.31 -8.78 -1.56
N TYR A 498 11.80 -7.67 -1.04
CA TYR A 498 11.16 -6.62 -1.85
C TYR A 498 12.12 -6.10 -2.95
N ILE A 499 13.36 -5.78 -2.58
CA ILE A 499 14.40 -5.31 -3.51
C ILE A 499 14.73 -6.37 -4.56
N PHE A 500 14.89 -7.64 -4.16
CA PHE A 500 15.17 -8.74 -5.07
C PHE A 500 14.07 -8.95 -6.11
N PHE A 501 12.79 -8.84 -5.72
CA PHE A 501 11.66 -8.95 -6.64
C PHE A 501 11.50 -7.76 -7.60
N GLU A 502 11.90 -6.55 -7.22
CA GLU A 502 11.99 -5.40 -8.13
C GLU A 502 13.19 -5.57 -9.09
N LEU A 503 14.33 -6.09 -8.61
CA LEU A 503 15.51 -6.36 -9.44
C LEU A 503 15.27 -7.45 -10.49
N LEU A 504 14.50 -8.50 -10.16
CA LEU A 504 14.06 -9.53 -11.10
C LEU A 504 12.85 -9.12 -11.97
N SER A 505 12.26 -7.94 -11.76
CA SER A 505 11.05 -7.49 -12.47
C SER A 505 11.13 -7.55 -14.00
N PRO A 506 12.26 -7.18 -14.66
CA PRO A 506 12.36 -7.26 -16.12
C PRO A 506 12.23 -8.70 -16.66
N LEU A 507 12.63 -9.70 -15.88
CA LEU A 507 12.60 -11.12 -16.26
C LEU A 507 11.25 -11.76 -15.93
N LEU A 508 10.67 -11.45 -14.77
CA LEU A 508 9.42 -12.05 -14.29
C LEU A 508 8.17 -11.43 -14.94
N CYS A 509 8.18 -10.13 -15.25
CA CYS A 509 7.04 -9.43 -15.85
C CYS A 509 6.49 -10.09 -17.13
N PRO A 510 7.29 -10.42 -18.17
CA PRO A 510 6.76 -11.05 -19.39
C PRO A 510 6.12 -12.42 -19.12
N LEU A 511 6.69 -13.22 -18.20
CA LEU A 511 6.15 -14.54 -17.84
C LEU A 511 4.73 -14.43 -17.25
N ILE A 512 4.52 -13.46 -16.37
CA ILE A 512 3.23 -13.24 -15.70
C ILE A 512 2.21 -12.63 -16.68
N LEU A 513 2.66 -11.79 -17.63
CA LEU A 513 1.82 -11.32 -18.72
C LEU A 513 1.38 -12.47 -19.65
N PHE A 514 2.23 -13.45 -19.95
CA PHE A 514 1.79 -14.65 -20.68
C PHE A 514 0.71 -15.43 -19.89
N SER A 515 0.84 -15.56 -18.57
CA SER A 515 -0.20 -16.17 -17.72
C SER A 515 -1.51 -15.37 -17.72
N LEU A 516 -1.43 -14.03 -17.64
CA LEU A 516 -2.58 -13.11 -17.67
C LEU A 516 -3.44 -13.27 -18.94
N ARG A 517 -2.85 -13.70 -20.06
CA ARG A 517 -3.58 -13.95 -21.33
C ARG A 517 -4.76 -14.91 -21.13
N SER A 518 -4.61 -15.94 -20.28
CA SER A 518 -5.68 -16.90 -20.00
C SER A 518 -6.93 -16.28 -19.37
N ARG A 519 -6.77 -15.16 -18.65
CA ARG A 519 -7.85 -14.43 -17.95
C ARG A 519 -8.48 -13.29 -18.77
N ALA A 520 -8.12 -13.15 -20.05
CA ALA A 520 -8.62 -12.06 -20.89
C ALA A 520 -10.16 -12.05 -21.05
N LEU A 521 -10.82 -13.21 -21.04
CA LEU A 521 -12.29 -13.30 -21.06
C LEU A 521 -12.89 -12.77 -19.76
N ASP A 522 -12.42 -13.30 -18.62
CA ASP A 522 -12.86 -12.92 -17.27
C ASP A 522 -12.72 -11.41 -17.02
N ILE A 523 -11.64 -10.79 -17.53
CA ILE A 523 -11.41 -9.33 -17.45
C ILE A 523 -12.44 -8.54 -18.28
N VAL A 524 -12.82 -9.01 -19.48
CA VAL A 524 -13.86 -8.37 -20.30
C VAL A 524 -15.24 -8.48 -19.63
N ASP A 525 -15.55 -9.63 -19.05
CA ASP A 525 -16.80 -9.83 -18.31
C ASP A 525 -16.84 -9.03 -17.00
N PHE A 526 -15.71 -8.89 -16.31
CA PHE A 526 -15.57 -8.02 -15.15
C PHE A 526 -15.86 -6.56 -15.51
N TYR A 527 -15.30 -6.04 -16.60
CA TYR A 527 -15.61 -4.68 -17.05
C TYR A 527 -17.10 -4.50 -17.40
N ARG A 528 -17.72 -5.44 -18.12
CA ARG A 528 -19.15 -5.36 -18.46
C ARG A 528 -20.06 -5.41 -17.23
N ASN A 529 -19.78 -6.31 -16.27
CA ASN A 529 -20.67 -6.55 -15.14
C ASN A 529 -20.46 -5.53 -13.99
N PHE A 530 -19.22 -5.09 -13.75
CA PHE A 530 -18.84 -4.23 -12.60
C PHE A 530 -18.49 -2.78 -12.96
N THR A 531 -18.91 -2.28 -14.12
CA THR A 531 -18.90 -0.86 -14.45
C THR A 531 -20.29 -0.27 -14.29
N VAL A 532 -20.41 0.91 -13.68
CA VAL A 532 -21.68 1.67 -13.57
C VAL A 532 -21.44 3.12 -13.99
N SER A 533 -22.28 3.61 -14.90
CA SER A 533 -22.31 5.02 -15.32
C SER A 533 -22.92 5.90 -14.21
N VAL A 534 -22.16 6.83 -13.64
CA VAL A 534 -22.67 7.81 -12.65
C VAL A 534 -22.81 9.19 -13.29
N LEU A 535 -23.97 9.83 -13.10
CA LEU A 535 -24.27 11.14 -13.66
C LEU A 535 -23.23 12.20 -13.26
N GLY A 536 -22.72 12.92 -14.27
CA GLY A 536 -21.65 13.91 -14.14
C GLY A 536 -20.23 13.35 -13.92
N ILE A 537 -20.06 12.06 -13.61
CA ILE A 537 -18.75 11.42 -13.32
C ILE A 537 -18.32 10.46 -14.43
N GLY A 538 -19.24 9.78 -15.10
CA GLY A 538 -18.92 8.71 -16.06
C GLY A 538 -18.80 7.33 -15.41
N ASP A 539 -18.01 6.45 -16.01
CA ASP A 539 -17.96 5.01 -15.68
C ASP A 539 -17.06 4.70 -14.48
N VAL A 540 -17.66 4.31 -13.35
CA VAL A 540 -16.96 3.95 -12.11
C VAL A 540 -17.09 2.46 -11.79
N CYS A 541 -16.13 1.93 -11.04
CA CYS A 541 -16.17 0.56 -10.54
C CYS A 541 -17.35 0.39 -9.57
N SER A 542 -18.21 -0.59 -9.79
CA SER A 542 -19.46 -0.79 -9.05
C SER A 542 -19.21 -1.02 -7.55
N PHE A 543 -18.17 -1.77 -7.19
CA PHE A 543 -17.75 -1.94 -5.79
C PHE A 543 -17.39 -0.61 -5.09
N ALA A 544 -16.90 0.38 -5.84
CA ALA A 544 -16.55 1.70 -5.31
C ALA A 544 -17.75 2.64 -5.10
N GLN A 545 -18.96 2.23 -5.49
CA GLN A 545 -20.20 2.88 -5.03
C GLN A 545 -20.56 2.49 -3.59
N LEU A 546 -19.87 1.48 -3.02
CA LEU A 546 -20.06 0.98 -1.65
C LEU A 546 -21.48 0.43 -1.41
N ASP A 547 -22.19 -0.02 -2.46
CA ASP A 547 -23.54 -0.57 -2.32
C ASP A 547 -23.50 -1.98 -1.74
N ILE A 548 -23.96 -2.06 -0.49
CA ILE A 548 -24.15 -3.29 0.27
C ILE A 548 -25.21 -4.19 -0.38
N ARG A 549 -26.23 -3.64 -1.04
CA ARG A 549 -27.29 -4.47 -1.62
C ARG A 549 -26.78 -5.34 -2.76
N ARG A 550 -25.98 -4.76 -3.67
CA ARG A 550 -25.43 -5.46 -4.84
C ARG A 550 -24.09 -6.17 -4.57
N HIS A 551 -23.26 -5.61 -3.69
CA HIS A 551 -21.88 -6.08 -3.47
C HIS A 551 -21.55 -6.41 -2.01
N GLY A 552 -22.53 -6.41 -1.11
CA GLY A 552 -22.34 -6.88 0.26
C GLY A 552 -22.24 -8.40 0.35
N HIS A 553 -21.50 -8.88 1.35
CA HIS A 553 -21.27 -10.28 1.66
C HIS A 553 -22.21 -10.71 2.80
N PRO A 554 -23.01 -11.78 2.66
CA PRO A 554 -24.09 -12.11 3.60
C PRO A 554 -23.62 -12.23 5.06
N ASP A 555 -22.48 -12.88 5.29
CA ASP A 555 -21.85 -13.13 6.60
C ASP A 555 -21.47 -11.88 7.40
N TRP A 556 -21.46 -10.70 6.77
CA TRP A 556 -21.09 -9.42 7.38
C TRP A 556 -22.32 -8.55 7.74
N HIS A 557 -23.52 -9.06 7.49
CA HIS A 557 -24.78 -8.41 7.86
C HIS A 557 -25.29 -8.91 9.22
N THR A 558 -26.14 -8.12 9.89
CA THR A 558 -26.82 -8.59 11.11
C THR A 558 -28.08 -9.38 10.74
N PRO A 559 -28.30 -10.58 11.30
CA PRO A 559 -29.39 -11.46 10.88
C PRO A 559 -30.76 -10.81 11.15
N GLY A 560 -31.65 -10.94 10.16
CA GLY A 560 -33.07 -10.56 10.28
C GLY A 560 -33.43 -9.13 9.85
N LYS A 561 -32.50 -8.16 9.81
CA LYS A 561 -32.83 -6.75 9.46
C LYS A 561 -32.78 -6.41 7.96
N LEU A 562 -32.27 -7.30 7.11
CA LEU A 562 -32.21 -7.12 5.65
C LEU A 562 -33.00 -8.21 4.87
N LYS A 563 -34.15 -8.65 5.41
CA LYS A 563 -35.04 -9.70 4.85
C LYS A 563 -35.77 -9.33 3.54
N GLY A 564 -35.14 -8.54 2.68
CA GLY A 564 -35.65 -8.13 1.36
C GLY A 564 -34.59 -8.04 0.26
N ALA A 565 -33.36 -8.49 0.54
CA ALA A 565 -32.37 -8.72 -0.49
C ALA A 565 -32.58 -10.11 -1.10
N THR A 566 -32.72 -10.20 -2.42
CA THR A 566 -32.40 -11.43 -3.16
C THR A 566 -30.98 -11.83 -2.81
N ALA A 567 -30.73 -13.12 -2.57
CA ALA A 567 -29.36 -13.60 -2.36
C ALA A 567 -28.52 -13.24 -3.59
N ASN A 568 -27.47 -12.43 -3.39
CA ASN A 568 -26.57 -12.05 -4.47
C ASN A 568 -25.90 -13.31 -5.02
N ALA A 569 -25.71 -13.36 -6.34
CA ALA A 569 -24.87 -14.41 -6.91
C ALA A 569 -23.46 -14.27 -6.31
N GLN A 570 -22.82 -15.39 -5.94
CA GLN A 570 -21.48 -15.41 -5.35
C GLN A 570 -20.44 -14.70 -6.25
N TYR A 571 -20.68 -14.65 -7.56
CA TYR A 571 -19.89 -13.86 -8.50
C TYR A 571 -19.91 -12.33 -8.21
N ASP A 572 -21.04 -11.77 -7.76
CA ASP A 572 -21.24 -10.32 -7.62
C ASP A 572 -20.82 -9.74 -6.25
N GLN A 573 -20.78 -10.55 -5.18
CA GLN A 573 -20.44 -10.08 -3.83
C GLN A 573 -18.99 -9.59 -3.69
N GLY A 574 -18.69 -8.74 -2.70
CA GLY A 574 -17.33 -8.34 -2.37
C GLY A 574 -16.64 -9.31 -1.41
N GLU A 575 -15.59 -10.01 -1.86
CA GLU A 575 -14.86 -10.97 -1.00
C GLU A 575 -14.32 -10.31 0.28
N GLY A 576 -14.45 -11.02 1.41
CA GLY A 576 -13.80 -10.66 2.67
C GLY A 576 -14.34 -9.40 3.38
N GLY A 577 -15.63 -9.08 3.21
CA GLY A 577 -16.26 -7.94 3.89
C GLY A 577 -15.81 -6.57 3.36
N LYS A 578 -15.29 -6.53 2.13
CA LYS A 578 -14.58 -5.37 1.60
C LYS A 578 -15.49 -4.19 1.27
N THR A 579 -16.75 -4.44 0.92
CA THR A 579 -17.73 -3.40 0.63
C THR A 579 -18.12 -2.68 1.94
N GLU A 580 -18.35 -3.47 2.99
CA GLU A 580 -18.77 -3.07 4.34
C GLU A 580 -17.64 -2.30 5.05
N LEU A 581 -16.45 -2.90 5.14
CA LEU A 581 -15.28 -2.26 5.75
C LEU A 581 -14.89 -0.98 5.00
N SER A 582 -15.01 -0.95 3.67
CA SER A 582 -14.79 0.28 2.90
C SER A 582 -15.84 1.35 3.20
N LEU A 583 -17.11 0.99 3.35
CA LEU A 583 -18.17 1.94 3.71
C LEU A 583 -17.97 2.53 5.11
N VAL A 584 -17.73 1.69 6.12
CA VAL A 584 -17.47 2.17 7.49
C VAL A 584 -16.24 3.07 7.46
N ALA A 585 -15.11 2.60 6.91
CA ALA A 585 -13.87 3.38 6.89
C ALA A 585 -13.98 4.69 6.10
N PHE A 586 -14.80 4.75 5.05
CA PHE A 586 -15.08 6.00 4.34
C PHE A 586 -15.91 6.96 5.19
N SER A 587 -16.98 6.47 5.84
CA SER A 587 -17.85 7.29 6.70
C SER A 587 -17.15 7.81 7.97
N CYS A 588 -16.21 7.04 8.55
CA CYS A 588 -15.42 7.49 9.69
C CYS A 588 -14.33 8.52 9.31
N ARG A 589 -13.83 8.46 8.06
CA ARG A 589 -12.93 9.49 7.50
C ARG A 589 -13.67 10.77 7.09
N HIS A 590 -14.98 10.68 6.80
CA HIS A 590 -15.78 11.76 6.24
C HIS A 590 -17.09 11.97 7.02
N PRO A 591 -17.06 12.61 8.22
CA PRO A 591 -18.27 12.85 9.01
C PRO A 591 -19.33 13.71 8.32
N GLY A 592 -18.91 14.60 7.41
CA GLY A 592 -19.80 15.43 6.59
C GLY A 592 -20.50 14.69 5.44
N TRP A 593 -19.96 13.53 5.03
CA TRP A 593 -20.52 12.74 3.94
C TRP A 593 -21.75 11.95 4.39
N GLN A 594 -22.87 12.14 3.69
CA GLN A 594 -24.09 11.34 3.90
C GLN A 594 -24.26 10.33 2.75
N PRO A 595 -24.43 9.02 3.06
CA PRO A 595 -24.68 8.02 2.03
C PRO A 595 -26.03 8.23 1.35
N THR A 596 -26.04 8.21 0.01
CA THR A 596 -27.28 8.37 -0.78
C THR A 596 -28.22 7.19 -0.59
N GLU A 597 -27.70 5.97 -0.65
CA GLU A 597 -28.52 4.76 -0.53
C GLU A 597 -29.10 4.60 0.89
N PRO A 598 -30.39 4.21 1.03
CA PRO A 598 -30.98 3.93 2.32
C PRO A 598 -30.38 2.68 2.97
N SER A 599 -29.89 1.71 2.19
CA SER A 599 -29.20 0.50 2.68
C SER A 599 -27.93 0.83 3.45
N GLN A 600 -27.07 1.68 2.88
CA GLN A 600 -25.84 2.17 3.50
C GLN A 600 -26.15 2.89 4.82
N ARG A 601 -27.15 3.78 4.83
CA ARG A 601 -27.61 4.48 6.04
C ARG A 601 -28.19 3.54 7.10
N GLN A 602 -28.97 2.52 6.70
CA GLN A 602 -29.52 1.51 7.61
C GLN A 602 -28.42 0.66 8.24
N PHE A 603 -27.45 0.19 7.45
CA PHE A 603 -26.31 -0.59 7.92
C PHE A 603 -25.49 0.19 8.95
N LEU A 604 -25.03 1.40 8.61
CA LEU A 604 -24.22 2.25 9.50
C LEU A 604 -24.96 2.58 10.81
N ARG A 605 -26.28 2.85 10.75
CA ARG A 605 -27.12 3.02 11.95
C ARG A 605 -27.19 1.75 12.80
N SER A 606 -27.39 0.58 12.18
CA SER A 606 -27.46 -0.70 12.90
C SER A 606 -26.13 -1.09 13.54
N LEU A 607 -25.01 -0.79 12.89
CA LEU A 607 -23.66 -0.99 13.42
C LEU A 607 -23.45 -0.11 14.66
N ARG A 608 -23.70 1.21 14.56
CA ARG A 608 -23.58 2.13 15.71
C ARG A 608 -24.45 1.68 16.88
N GLN A 609 -25.72 1.34 16.65
CA GLN A 609 -26.61 0.78 17.68
C GLN A 609 -25.99 -0.46 18.35
N SER A 610 -25.46 -1.41 17.56
CA SER A 610 -24.84 -2.61 18.12
C SER A 610 -23.55 -2.34 18.92
N MET A 611 -22.77 -1.30 18.57
CA MET A 611 -21.60 -0.89 19.35
C MET A 611 -22.00 -0.26 20.69
N HIS A 612 -22.95 0.69 20.71
CA HIS A 612 -23.42 1.29 21.97
C HIS A 612 -24.02 0.25 22.93
N HIS A 613 -24.59 -0.85 22.41
CA HIS A 613 -25.06 -1.98 23.23
C HIS A 613 -23.95 -2.97 23.67
N ALA A 614 -22.81 -3.03 22.98
CA ALA A 614 -21.70 -3.92 23.31
C ALA A 614 -20.66 -3.31 24.27
N ILE A 615 -20.61 -1.98 24.36
CA ILE A 615 -19.66 -1.22 25.18
C ILE A 615 -19.95 -1.15 26.71
N PRO A 616 -21.16 -1.41 27.26
CA PRO A 616 -21.40 -1.30 28.71
C PRO A 616 -20.90 -2.48 29.59
N ALA A 617 -19.87 -2.20 30.40
CA ALA A 617 -19.84 -2.48 31.85
C ALA A 617 -20.04 -3.92 32.38
N ASN A 618 -19.56 -4.98 31.72
CA ASN A 618 -19.51 -6.31 32.36
C ASN A 618 -18.33 -7.20 31.90
N ASN A 619 -17.99 -8.22 32.70
CA ASN A 619 -16.72 -8.98 32.68
C ASN A 619 -16.46 -9.88 31.44
N HIS A 620 -17.12 -9.63 30.30
CA HIS A 620 -17.02 -10.44 29.08
C HIS A 620 -16.03 -9.91 28.03
N LEU A 621 -15.47 -8.70 28.20
CA LEU A 621 -14.51 -8.10 27.24
C LEU A 621 -13.31 -9.01 26.95
N ASN A 622 -12.84 -9.77 27.94
CA ASN A 622 -11.65 -10.64 27.83
C ASN A 622 -11.81 -11.80 26.81
N LYS A 623 -12.98 -11.93 26.16
CA LYS A 623 -13.28 -12.98 25.16
C LYS A 623 -13.52 -12.45 23.73
N THR A 624 -13.47 -11.14 23.50
CA THR A 624 -13.71 -10.53 22.18
C THR A 624 -12.45 -9.87 21.63
N MET A 625 -12.32 -9.81 20.30
CA MET A 625 -11.20 -9.13 19.65
C MET A 625 -11.18 -7.65 20.04
N LEU A 626 -12.34 -6.98 20.01
CA LEU A 626 -12.50 -5.60 20.45
C LEU A 626 -12.09 -5.40 21.91
N GLY A 627 -12.54 -6.27 22.81
CA GLY A 627 -12.25 -6.14 24.25
C GLY A 627 -10.77 -6.29 24.56
N SER A 628 -10.08 -7.25 23.90
CA SER A 628 -8.63 -7.41 24.03
C SER A 628 -7.86 -6.17 23.51
N TYR A 629 -8.26 -5.60 22.37
CA TYR A 629 -7.66 -4.38 21.83
C TYR A 629 -7.85 -3.16 22.73
N ILE A 630 -9.06 -2.95 23.27
CA ILE A 630 -9.35 -1.87 24.23
C ILE A 630 -8.52 -2.04 25.51
N GLN A 631 -8.40 -3.26 26.04
CA GLN A 631 -7.55 -3.52 27.21
C GLN A 631 -6.08 -3.19 26.93
N GLN A 632 -5.55 -3.59 25.77
CA GLN A 632 -4.15 -3.33 25.39
C GLN A 632 -3.86 -1.85 25.11
N SER A 633 -4.82 -1.11 24.54
CA SER A 633 -4.65 0.32 24.28
C SER A 633 -4.75 1.17 25.56
N LEU A 634 -5.59 0.78 26.52
CA LEU A 634 -5.70 1.44 27.83
C LEU A 634 -4.50 1.14 28.75
N PHE A 635 -4.00 -0.10 28.80
CA PHE A 635 -2.92 -0.51 29.72
C PHE A 635 -1.49 -0.41 29.16
N GLY A 636 -1.33 0.13 27.94
CA GLY A 636 -0.15 0.94 27.60
C GLY A 636 1.23 0.26 27.64
N ALA A 637 1.34 -1.02 27.30
CA ALA A 637 2.60 -1.72 27.02
C ALA A 637 3.67 -1.81 28.14
N ILE A 638 3.36 -1.45 29.39
CA ILE A 638 4.28 -1.54 30.54
C ILE A 638 3.63 -2.31 31.70
N THR A 639 3.39 -3.61 31.50
CA THR A 639 3.25 -4.60 32.58
C THR A 639 3.27 -6.03 32.01
N PRO A 640 4.17 -6.93 32.47
CA PRO A 640 4.05 -8.36 32.23
C PRO A 640 3.24 -9.01 33.36
N LEU A 641 1.95 -9.25 33.15
CA LEU A 641 1.13 -10.08 34.03
C LEU A 641 0.46 -11.21 33.21
N PRO A 642 0.37 -12.44 33.74
CA PRO A 642 0.03 -13.61 32.94
C PRO A 642 -1.47 -13.70 32.67
N ALA A 643 -1.86 -13.64 31.39
CA ALA A 643 -3.20 -13.99 30.92
C ALA A 643 -3.44 -15.52 30.92
N VAL A 644 -3.04 -16.21 32.00
CA VAL A 644 -3.28 -17.63 32.23
C VAL A 644 -4.57 -17.77 33.03
N LEU A 645 -5.70 -17.94 32.33
CA LEU A 645 -6.96 -18.61 32.75
C LEU A 645 -8.16 -18.05 31.95
N SER A 646 -8.58 -18.74 30.86
CA SER A 646 -10.01 -18.93 30.51
C SER A 646 -10.27 -19.67 29.17
N TYR A 647 -9.40 -20.58 28.73
CA TYR A 647 -9.63 -21.42 27.52
C TYR A 647 -9.44 -22.94 27.76
N TYR A 648 -10.01 -23.45 28.86
CA TYR A 648 -10.31 -24.88 29.02
C TYR A 648 -11.61 -25.07 29.82
N PRO A 649 -12.55 -25.94 29.38
CA PRO A 649 -13.60 -26.45 30.23
C PRO A 649 -13.03 -27.58 31.11
N GLN A 650 -12.57 -27.25 32.31
CA GLN A 650 -12.05 -28.26 33.24
C GLN A 650 -13.15 -29.21 33.71
N GLN A 651 -13.09 -30.47 33.28
CA GLN A 651 -13.81 -31.56 33.93
C GLN A 651 -13.30 -31.73 35.36
N LYS A 652 -14.22 -31.78 36.33
CA LYS A 652 -13.87 -32.12 37.72
C LYS A 652 -13.58 -33.61 37.83
N GLN A 653 -12.36 -33.97 38.22
CA GLN A 653 -12.07 -35.22 38.93
C GLN A 653 -11.34 -34.87 40.24
N PRO A 654 -11.79 -35.37 41.40
CA PRO A 654 -11.11 -35.16 42.67
C PRO A 654 -9.97 -36.17 42.82
N TYR A 655 -8.72 -35.72 42.74
CA TYR A 655 -7.58 -36.55 43.11
C TYR A 655 -7.35 -36.46 44.63
N ARG A 656 -7.16 -37.61 45.29
CA ARG A 656 -6.71 -37.67 46.69
C ARG A 656 -5.21 -37.44 46.76
N LEU A 657 -4.77 -36.80 47.84
CA LEU A 657 -3.38 -36.84 48.30
C LEU A 657 -3.10 -38.21 48.93
N PRO A 658 -1.89 -38.77 48.75
CA PRO A 658 -1.26 -39.68 49.72
C PRO A 658 -0.73 -38.89 50.92
N ASP A 659 -0.55 -39.57 52.05
CA ASP A 659 -0.11 -38.98 53.33
C ASP A 659 1.44 -38.85 53.45
N MET A 660 1.92 -38.36 54.60
CA MET A 660 3.33 -38.06 54.90
C MET A 660 4.16 -39.24 55.44
N ASP A 661 5.47 -39.19 55.15
CA ASP A 661 6.63 -39.36 56.06
C ASP A 661 7.64 -38.23 55.65
N GLU A 662 8.46 -37.51 56.41
CA GLU A 662 8.96 -37.48 57.81
C GLU A 662 10.46 -37.88 57.99
N THR A 663 11.24 -37.10 58.77
CA THR A 663 12.73 -37.14 58.96
C THR A 663 13.57 -36.76 57.71
N SER A 664 14.82 -36.26 57.73
CA SER A 664 15.73 -35.63 58.73
C SER A 664 17.02 -35.13 58.01
N ASP A 665 17.90 -34.23 58.47
CA ASP A 665 17.91 -33.07 59.40
C ASP A 665 19.31 -32.38 59.30
N GLU A 666 19.53 -31.23 59.99
CA GLU A 666 20.83 -30.51 60.24
C GLU A 666 21.62 -29.88 59.05
N ASP A 667 22.36 -28.76 59.17
CA ASP A 667 22.26 -27.54 60.02
C ASP A 667 23.19 -26.40 59.45
N ASP A 668 23.44 -25.36 60.27
CA ASP A 668 24.54 -24.37 60.29
C ASP A 668 24.37 -22.96 59.67
N ALA A 669 24.87 -21.94 60.41
CA ALA A 669 24.63 -20.50 60.21
C ALA A 669 25.81 -19.60 60.73
N PRO A 670 25.81 -18.24 60.55
CA PRO A 670 27.01 -17.38 60.65
C PRO A 670 27.24 -16.75 62.06
N PRO A 671 28.24 -15.86 62.26
CA PRO A 671 27.90 -14.42 62.46
C PRO A 671 28.97 -13.31 62.19
N SER A 672 28.48 -12.05 62.04
CA SER A 672 29.15 -10.75 62.40
C SER A 672 30.38 -10.26 61.59
N GLY A 673 30.80 -8.97 61.60
CA GLY A 673 30.38 -7.76 62.37
C GLY A 673 30.89 -6.39 61.79
N PRO A 674 30.71 -5.22 62.47
CA PRO A 674 30.62 -3.89 61.79
C PRO A 674 31.40 -2.67 62.37
N THR A 675 31.56 -1.59 61.56
CA THR A 675 31.79 -0.14 61.93
C THR A 675 31.49 0.76 60.68
N ARG A 676 30.86 1.96 60.68
CA ARG A 676 31.07 3.29 61.35
C ARG A 676 32.35 4.04 60.91
N SER A 677 32.39 5.37 60.65
CA SER A 677 31.38 6.47 60.69
C SER A 677 31.91 7.82 60.13
N ALA A 678 31.03 8.84 59.95
CA ALA A 678 31.30 10.29 59.71
C ALA A 678 31.86 10.71 58.32
N GLN A 679 31.70 11.92 57.74
CA GLN A 679 30.90 13.18 57.93
C GLN A 679 31.10 14.04 56.62
N SER A 680 30.40 15.14 56.23
CA SER A 680 29.15 15.86 56.62
C SER A 680 28.75 16.88 55.50
N ASN A 681 27.96 17.92 55.83
CA ASN A 681 27.75 19.21 55.10
C ASN A 681 26.89 19.25 53.81
N THR A 682 25.56 19.26 54.00
CA THR A 682 24.53 20.05 53.27
C THR A 682 24.73 21.57 53.44
N PRO A 683 24.07 22.52 52.70
CA PRO A 683 22.74 22.48 52.03
C PRO A 683 22.78 22.87 50.52
N LEU A 684 21.69 22.98 49.73
CA LEU A 684 20.27 23.35 49.96
C LEU A 684 19.38 22.78 48.82
N GLY A 685 18.05 22.61 48.99
CA GLY A 685 17.12 22.51 47.84
C GLY A 685 16.01 21.42 47.82
N LEU A 686 15.02 21.52 48.73
CA LEU A 686 13.65 20.94 48.69
C LEU A 686 13.39 19.44 48.36
N ALA A 687 12.53 18.83 49.17
CA ALA A 687 11.83 17.55 48.92
C ALA A 687 10.80 17.69 47.76
N GLY A 688 10.23 16.64 47.14
CA GLY A 688 9.68 15.41 47.72
C GLY A 688 8.27 15.66 48.29
N VAL A 689 7.31 14.73 48.28
CA VAL A 689 7.38 13.27 48.14
C VAL A 689 6.16 12.75 47.35
N SER A 690 6.33 11.69 46.54
CA SER A 690 5.23 10.94 45.93
C SER A 690 4.56 10.02 46.97
N SER A 691 3.25 10.17 47.16
CA SER A 691 2.44 9.23 47.95
C SER A 691 1.22 8.77 47.15
N VAL A 692 0.98 7.46 47.17
CA VAL A 692 -0.21 6.82 46.60
C VAL A 692 -1.14 6.47 47.77
N LEU A 693 -2.40 6.87 47.69
CA LEU A 693 -3.40 6.58 48.73
C LEU A 693 -4.73 6.19 48.08
N SER A 694 -5.47 5.33 48.77
CA SER A 694 -6.51 4.47 48.19
C SER A 694 -7.85 5.16 47.94
N THR A 695 -8.67 4.47 47.14
CA THR A 695 -10.04 4.80 46.77
C THR A 695 -10.98 5.04 47.96
N SER A 696 -11.83 6.06 47.88
CA SER A 696 -13.14 6.07 48.54
C SER A 696 -14.18 6.84 47.72
N VAL A 697 -15.42 6.35 47.78
CA VAL A 697 -16.57 6.78 46.97
C VAL A 697 -17.07 8.18 47.35
N LEU A 698 -17.34 9.02 46.35
CA LEU A 698 -18.52 9.91 46.37
C LEU A 698 -19.03 10.14 44.95
N SER A 699 -20.37 10.17 44.80
CA SER A 699 -21.02 10.37 43.50
C SER A 699 -21.48 11.82 43.33
N THR A 700 -21.04 12.47 42.25
CA THR A 700 -21.61 13.75 41.80
C THR A 700 -21.77 13.72 40.29
N GLU A 701 -23.01 13.77 39.81
CA GLU A 701 -23.34 13.55 38.40
C GLU A 701 -23.26 14.88 37.62
N ALA A 702 -22.23 15.01 36.77
CA ALA A 702 -22.06 16.18 35.90
C ALA A 702 -22.78 15.96 34.55
N PRO A 703 -23.51 16.97 34.02
CA PRO A 703 -24.34 16.79 32.83
C PRO A 703 -23.49 16.59 31.58
N ARG A 704 -23.76 15.49 30.84
CA ARG A 704 -23.15 15.24 29.53
C ARG A 704 -23.67 16.25 28.50
N GLN A 705 -22.81 17.16 28.07
CA GLN A 705 -22.95 17.75 26.73
C GLN A 705 -22.81 16.64 25.67
N PRO A 706 -23.43 16.78 24.48
CA PRO A 706 -23.25 15.84 23.39
C PRO A 706 -21.82 15.95 22.82
N GLY A 707 -20.90 15.18 23.39
CA GLY A 707 -19.52 15.08 22.93
C GLY A 707 -19.46 14.49 21.52
N ASP A 708 -18.48 14.94 20.74
CA ASP A 708 -18.24 14.48 19.38
C ASP A 708 -17.76 13.01 19.42
N ASP A 709 -18.63 12.08 19.03
CA ASP A 709 -18.36 10.62 18.98
C ASP A 709 -17.29 10.36 17.91
N THR A 710 -16.02 10.51 18.29
CA THR A 710 -14.87 10.29 17.40
C THR A 710 -14.88 8.85 16.88
N GLN A 711 -15.27 8.68 15.62
CA GLN A 711 -15.60 7.39 15.02
C GLN A 711 -14.34 6.56 14.74
N ASP A 712 -13.82 5.88 15.77
CA ASP A 712 -12.63 5.04 15.60
C ASP A 712 -12.96 3.82 14.73
N MET A 713 -12.33 3.80 13.55
CA MET A 713 -12.46 2.69 12.60
C MET A 713 -11.86 1.40 13.17
N SER A 714 -10.86 1.45 14.05
CA SER A 714 -10.27 0.25 14.66
C SER A 714 -11.28 -0.49 15.55
N VAL A 715 -11.97 0.25 16.42
CA VAL A 715 -13.10 -0.22 17.22
C VAL A 715 -14.22 -0.76 16.32
N SER A 716 -14.63 0.03 15.32
CA SER A 716 -15.71 -0.33 14.40
C SER A 716 -15.40 -1.60 13.57
N THR A 717 -14.12 -1.81 13.25
CA THR A 717 -13.64 -3.00 12.54
C THR A 717 -13.67 -4.23 13.42
N LEU A 718 -13.08 -4.16 14.63
CA LEU A 718 -12.98 -5.31 15.52
C LEU A 718 -14.37 -5.77 15.99
N HIS A 719 -15.29 -4.82 16.23
CA HIS A 719 -16.70 -5.11 16.50
C HIS A 719 -17.37 -5.88 15.35
N LEU A 720 -17.07 -5.56 14.08
CA LEU A 720 -17.58 -6.32 12.94
C LEU A 720 -17.05 -7.76 12.90
N TYR A 721 -15.78 -7.99 13.26
CA TYR A 721 -15.25 -9.36 13.40
C TYR A 721 -15.90 -10.11 14.56
N ASP A 722 -16.13 -9.48 15.71
CA ASP A 722 -16.82 -10.10 16.85
C ASP A 722 -18.30 -10.42 16.55
N LEU A 723 -19.00 -9.55 15.81
CA LEU A 723 -20.34 -9.83 15.28
C LEU A 723 -20.36 -11.01 14.30
N HIS A 724 -19.36 -11.12 13.43
CA HIS A 724 -19.24 -12.24 12.49
C HIS A 724 -18.89 -13.56 13.22
N LEU A 725 -18.03 -13.52 14.23
CA LEU A 725 -17.65 -14.69 15.03
C LEU A 725 -18.83 -15.22 15.87
N THR A 726 -19.60 -14.33 16.50
CA THR A 726 -20.79 -14.72 17.27
C THR A 726 -21.89 -15.32 16.39
N GLN A 727 -22.06 -14.85 15.16
CA GLN A 727 -22.97 -15.46 14.17
C GLN A 727 -22.49 -16.85 13.72
N ALA A 728 -21.21 -17.00 13.36
CA ALA A 728 -20.65 -18.28 12.94
C ALA A 728 -20.81 -19.36 14.02
N GLY A 729 -20.61 -19.00 15.30
CA GLY A 729 -20.81 -19.92 16.42
C GLY A 729 -22.25 -20.40 16.63
N GLN A 730 -23.26 -19.61 16.24
CA GLN A 730 -24.67 -20.02 16.38
C GLN A 730 -25.07 -21.11 15.38
N ASN A 731 -24.57 -21.05 14.14
CA ASN A 731 -24.90 -22.01 13.08
C ASN A 731 -24.40 -23.45 13.36
N VAL A 732 -23.44 -23.63 14.26
CA VAL A 732 -22.86 -24.95 14.62
C VAL A 732 -23.61 -25.63 15.78
N SER A 733 -24.50 -24.92 16.48
CA SER A 733 -25.00 -25.34 17.80
C SER A 733 -26.13 -26.39 17.82
N CYS A 734 -26.68 -26.79 16.66
CA CYS A 734 -27.98 -27.49 16.58
C CYS A 734 -27.94 -28.98 16.18
N CYS A 735 -26.82 -29.69 16.42
CA CYS A 735 -26.68 -31.13 16.10
C CYS A 735 -26.00 -31.96 17.21
N THR A 736 -26.46 -31.80 18.45
CA THR A 736 -25.98 -32.56 19.62
C THR A 736 -26.99 -33.61 20.08
N ASN A 737 -27.28 -34.61 19.23
CA ASN A 737 -27.74 -35.94 19.67
C ASN A 737 -27.64 -36.96 18.51
N LYS A 738 -27.24 -38.20 18.83
CA LYS A 738 -27.03 -39.35 17.91
C LYS A 738 -25.85 -39.25 16.91
N CYS A 739 -24.63 -39.15 17.43
CA CYS A 739 -23.44 -39.65 16.70
C CYS A 739 -23.02 -41.01 17.28
N SER A 740 -23.57 -42.11 16.76
CA SER A 740 -23.15 -43.47 17.10
C SER A 740 -23.15 -44.37 15.86
N GLU A 741 -21.97 -44.90 15.56
CA GLU A 741 -21.68 -46.04 14.65
C GLU A 741 -22.14 -45.95 13.18
N ARG A 742 -21.15 -45.84 12.27
CA ARG A 742 -20.87 -46.85 11.24
C ARG A 742 -19.46 -46.68 10.62
N PRO A 743 -18.88 -47.73 10.01
CA PRO A 743 -17.42 -47.83 9.81
C PRO A 743 -16.90 -47.26 8.49
N ARG A 744 -15.57 -47.14 8.40
CA ARG A 744 -14.82 -46.81 7.18
C ARG A 744 -15.04 -47.85 6.07
N THR A 745 -15.57 -47.42 4.93
CA THR A 745 -15.37 -48.05 3.61
C THR A 745 -15.08 -46.95 2.59
N GLY A 746 -13.99 -47.06 1.83
CA GLY A 746 -13.45 -45.94 1.07
C GLY A 746 -13.96 -45.82 -0.37
N ARG A 747 -14.32 -44.59 -0.76
CA ARG A 747 -14.22 -44.06 -2.13
C ARG A 747 -14.11 -42.54 -2.02
N TRP A 748 -13.14 -41.93 -2.71
CA TRP A 748 -12.97 -40.47 -2.75
C TRP A 748 -13.32 -39.98 -4.16
N ASP A 749 -14.38 -39.18 -4.27
CA ASP A 749 -14.74 -38.38 -5.44
C ASP A 749 -15.69 -37.26 -4.99
N SER A 750 -15.66 -36.12 -5.69
CA SER A 750 -16.57 -34.95 -5.56
C SER A 750 -16.71 -34.25 -4.19
N ALA A 751 -15.96 -33.14 -4.06
CA ALA A 751 -16.42 -31.80 -3.71
C ALA A 751 -17.59 -31.59 -2.70
N GLU A 752 -17.26 -31.02 -1.54
CA GLU A 752 -17.86 -29.77 -1.00
C GLU A 752 -16.95 -29.21 0.12
N GLY A 753 -16.62 -27.92 0.07
CA GLY A 753 -15.69 -27.28 1.02
C GLY A 753 -15.60 -25.75 0.82
N GLU A 754 -15.33 -25.01 1.89
CA GLU A 754 -15.46 -23.54 1.92
C GLU A 754 -14.31 -22.82 1.17
N ASP A 755 -14.55 -22.48 -0.10
CA ASP A 755 -13.66 -21.68 -0.94
C ASP A 755 -13.41 -20.28 -0.33
N THR A 756 -12.29 -20.12 0.38
CA THR A 756 -11.78 -18.81 0.81
C THR A 756 -10.36 -18.57 0.25
N PRO A 757 -10.06 -17.37 -0.29
CA PRO A 757 -9.06 -17.17 -1.34
C PRO A 757 -7.58 -17.20 -0.90
N LEU A 758 -7.24 -17.86 0.20
CA LEU A 758 -5.89 -17.94 0.75
C LEU A 758 -5.41 -19.34 1.12
N LEU A 759 -6.18 -20.38 0.79
CA LEU A 759 -5.79 -21.79 0.97
C LEU A 759 -6.00 -22.61 -0.31
N HIS A 760 -5.25 -22.28 -1.37
CA HIS A 760 -4.95 -23.28 -2.40
C HIS A 760 -3.68 -24.05 -2.02
N ARG A 761 -3.87 -25.34 -1.77
CA ARG A 761 -2.97 -26.42 -2.18
C ARG A 761 -3.80 -27.44 -2.98
N PRO A 762 -3.17 -28.22 -3.87
CA PRO A 762 -3.87 -28.91 -4.96
C PRO A 762 -4.82 -30.01 -4.50
#